data_AF-A0A0H4T868-F1
#
_entry.id   AF-A0A0H4T868-F1
#
_cell.length_a   1.000
_cell.length_b   1.000
_cell.length_c   1.000
_cell.angle_alpha   90.00
_cell.angle_beta   90.00
_cell.angle_gamma   90.00
#
_symmetry.space_group_name_H-M   'P 1'
#
loop_
_entity.id
_entity.type
_entity.pdbx_description
1 polymer ?
#
loop_
_entity_poly.entity_id
_entity_poly.type
_entity_poly.pdbx_seq_one_letter_code
_entity_poly.pdbx_strand_id
1 'polypeptide(L)'
;MAASHRIAEDHNLILGIQGFSYADLYKPSRLADLLNVFDTTLKVLDAGLFAEYQTYKNTLGKEMAPQAISDLLVRLAPHVGEFVARLFHVEAERANQQSAIRDEVETIFVFRNEIVEKIQARFKDADITRWDIKKIQGDIDLLKRIAFPETATDTDLEHAFCRVGSRLARLSNHYRGLARGKPAEINDADSEVNTLRQRLEADPQSKVAFAAALAKQEPAEFTDVLLEAVQRWCYAALNDPELNKIISGWMSFKTPRKTDIKHLVHHETRQREGFTTWTAPAGEYRRRDGFALTDPRFIERQVLYEVDHCIYCHDRDTDSCSKGMRNKRGGDYKTNALGVTIIGCPLGEKISEMHVVKRQGDNIGALALVTIDNPMCPGTGHRICNDCMRGCIYQKTEPVNIPQIETNVLTDVLFMPYGVEIYSLLTRWNPLNVKRPYALPYNGKNVLVVGMGPAGYTLAHYLINEGFAVAGIDALKIEPLPVELTGSNTRLPRPVRDFRELYEDLDKRLLAGFGGVAEYGITVRWDKNFLKVIYLTLARRNNFRCFGGVRFGGTITIEEAWEMGFDHIAIASGAGKPTIIGLKNNLIRGIRKASDFLMALQLTGAGKNSSLANLQVRLPAGIIGGGLTAIDTTTEVTAYYPVQVEKILHRYTKLVEEQGVETVRAVYDREELEILDEFLSHGRAILSERQRASPGLPAKP
;
A
#
# COMPACT_ATOMS: atom_id res chain seq x y z
N MET A 1 -45.30 21.49 6.20
CA MET A 1 -45.80 20.43 5.31
C MET A 1 -44.60 19.72 4.72
N ALA A 2 -44.33 18.50 5.18
CA ALA A 2 -43.13 17.73 4.80
C ALA A 2 -43.40 16.97 3.51
N ALA A 3 -42.84 17.43 2.40
CA ALA A 3 -42.82 16.67 1.15
C ALA A 3 -41.83 15.51 1.30
N SER A 4 -42.37 14.30 1.40
CA SER A 4 -41.66 13.04 1.23
C SER A 4 -41.11 12.97 -0.20
N HIS A 5 -39.86 13.43 -0.40
CA HIS A 5 -39.14 13.19 -1.64
C HIS A 5 -38.64 11.74 -1.62
N ARG A 6 -39.38 10.84 -2.27
CA ARG A 6 -38.88 9.50 -2.60
C ARG A 6 -37.70 9.66 -3.57
N ILE A 7 -36.52 9.26 -3.12
CA ILE A 7 -35.34 9.07 -3.98
C ILE A 7 -35.68 7.93 -4.95
N ALA A 8 -35.50 8.16 -6.26
CA ALA A 8 -35.75 7.13 -7.26
C ALA A 8 -34.79 5.94 -7.06
N GLU A 9 -35.32 4.72 -7.11
CA GLU A 9 -34.65 3.43 -6.83
C GLU A 9 -33.67 2.96 -7.93
N ASP A 10 -33.21 3.85 -8.81
CA ASP A 10 -32.11 3.52 -9.71
C ASP A 10 -30.84 3.38 -8.86
N HIS A 11 -30.16 2.22 -8.98
CA HIS A 11 -28.96 1.81 -8.24
C HIS A 11 -29.15 1.01 -6.93
N ASN A 12 -30.19 0.16 -6.83
CA ASN A 12 -30.39 -0.75 -5.70
C ASN A 12 -29.38 -1.91 -5.67
N LEU A 13 -28.21 -1.69 -5.06
CA LEU A 13 -27.42 -2.79 -4.52
C LEU A 13 -28.26 -3.50 -3.45
N ILE A 14 -28.55 -4.78 -3.67
CA ILE A 14 -29.19 -5.65 -2.68
C ILE A 14 -28.14 -5.98 -1.62
N LEU A 15 -28.45 -5.71 -0.36
CA LEU A 15 -27.59 -5.98 0.78
C LEU A 15 -27.92 -7.36 1.36
N GLY A 16 -26.91 -8.07 1.88
CA GLY A 16 -27.08 -9.40 2.45
C GLY A 16 -27.63 -9.42 3.88
N ILE A 17 -27.97 -8.26 4.44
CA ILE A 17 -28.64 -8.15 5.75
C ILE A 17 -30.08 -7.70 5.53
N GLN A 18 -31.01 -8.55 5.96
CA GLN A 18 -32.45 -8.31 5.81
C GLN A 18 -32.87 -7.01 6.48
N GLY A 19 -33.80 -6.29 5.84
CA GLY A 19 -34.34 -5.02 6.35
C GLY A 19 -33.46 -3.80 6.09
N PHE A 20 -32.33 -3.94 5.38
CA PHE A 20 -31.49 -2.81 4.97
C PHE A 20 -31.47 -2.64 3.46
N SER A 21 -31.63 -1.41 3.01
CA SER A 21 -31.40 -1.00 1.62
C SER A 21 -30.05 -0.27 1.50
N TYR A 22 -29.49 -0.19 0.29
CA TYR A 22 -28.28 0.58 0.05
C TYR A 22 -28.40 2.06 0.49
N ALA A 23 -29.59 2.66 0.34
CA ALA A 23 -29.90 4.00 0.82
C ALA A 23 -29.70 4.16 2.35
N ASP A 24 -29.95 3.11 3.11
CA ASP A 24 -29.86 3.13 4.56
C ASP A 24 -28.41 3.27 5.05
N LEU A 25 -27.43 2.85 4.25
CA LEU A 25 -26.00 3.02 4.56
C LEU A 25 -25.54 4.49 4.57
N TYR A 26 -26.41 5.43 4.17
CA TYR A 26 -26.18 6.87 4.19
C TYR A 26 -26.99 7.60 5.28
N LYS A 27 -27.82 6.88 6.06
CA LYS A 27 -28.66 7.45 7.11
C LYS A 27 -28.08 7.13 8.50
N PRO A 28 -27.70 8.14 9.31
CA PRO A 28 -27.18 7.94 10.67
C PRO A 28 -28.01 7.02 11.57
N SER A 29 -29.34 7.17 11.58
CA SER A 29 -30.23 6.31 12.37
C SER A 29 -30.16 4.85 11.96
N ARG A 30 -30.06 4.57 10.66
CA ARG A 30 -29.96 3.20 10.14
C ARG A 30 -28.57 2.62 10.36
N LEU A 31 -27.51 3.43 10.37
CA LEU A 31 -26.18 2.96 10.78
C LEU A 31 -26.16 2.52 12.26
N ALA A 32 -26.91 3.21 13.12
CA ALA A 32 -27.11 2.77 14.51
C ALA A 32 -27.88 1.44 14.57
N ASP A 33 -28.95 1.29 13.78
CA ASP A 33 -29.68 0.01 13.68
C ASP A 33 -28.78 -1.13 13.18
N LEU A 34 -27.90 -0.85 12.20
CA LEU A 34 -26.94 -1.84 11.67
C LEU A 34 -25.94 -2.28 12.76
N LEU A 35 -25.50 -1.35 13.62
CA LEU A 35 -24.66 -1.68 14.78
C LEU A 35 -25.41 -2.61 15.75
N ASN A 36 -26.70 -2.39 16.00
CA ASN A 36 -27.50 -3.28 16.85
C ASN A 36 -27.63 -4.69 16.26
N VAL A 37 -27.73 -4.81 14.93
CA VAL A 37 -27.73 -6.11 14.24
C VAL A 37 -26.37 -6.80 14.38
N PHE A 38 -25.26 -6.07 14.26
CA PHE A 38 -23.92 -6.60 14.53
C PHE A 38 -23.79 -7.11 15.98
N ASP A 39 -24.15 -6.27 16.97
CA ASP A 39 -24.12 -6.62 18.39
C ASP A 39 -24.94 -7.89 18.67
N THR A 40 -26.16 -7.98 18.11
CA THR A 40 -27.01 -9.17 18.26
C THR A 40 -26.40 -10.41 17.61
N THR A 41 -25.80 -10.25 16.41
CA THR A 41 -25.12 -11.35 15.71
C THR A 41 -23.94 -11.85 16.52
N LEU A 42 -23.09 -10.96 17.02
CA LEU A 42 -21.92 -11.30 17.84
C LEU A 42 -22.33 -12.04 19.11
N LYS A 43 -23.39 -11.57 19.81
CA LYS A 43 -23.91 -12.23 21.01
C LYS A 43 -24.34 -13.68 20.76
N VAL A 44 -24.90 -13.97 19.58
CA VAL A 44 -25.32 -15.32 19.19
C VAL A 44 -24.12 -16.21 18.83
N LEU A 45 -23.13 -15.66 18.13
CA LEU A 45 -21.95 -16.40 17.69
C LEU A 45 -20.97 -16.67 18.85
N ASP A 46 -20.73 -15.66 19.69
CA ASP A 46 -19.82 -15.73 20.83
C ASP A 46 -20.30 -14.79 21.96
N ALA A 47 -21.08 -15.34 22.88
CA ALA A 47 -21.61 -14.61 24.02
C ALA A 47 -20.52 -14.11 24.99
N GLY A 48 -19.38 -14.81 25.06
CA GLY A 48 -18.25 -14.43 25.91
C GLY A 48 -17.53 -13.20 25.36
N LEU A 49 -17.14 -13.26 24.08
CA LEU A 49 -16.54 -12.14 23.36
C LEU A 49 -17.47 -10.91 23.34
N PHE A 50 -18.77 -11.12 23.17
CA PHE A 50 -19.76 -10.05 23.25
C PHE A 50 -19.77 -9.36 24.63
N ALA A 51 -19.67 -10.12 25.73
CA ALA A 51 -19.64 -9.53 27.08
C ALA A 51 -18.39 -8.66 27.30
N GLU A 52 -17.22 -9.11 26.83
CA GLU A 52 -15.99 -8.31 26.85
C GLU A 52 -16.13 -7.03 25.99
N TYR A 53 -16.72 -7.16 24.81
CA TYR A 53 -16.98 -6.03 23.93
C TYR A 53 -17.95 -5.01 24.55
N GLN A 54 -18.99 -5.44 25.26
CA GLN A 54 -19.89 -4.54 25.97
C GLN A 54 -19.15 -3.76 27.08
N THR A 55 -18.27 -4.42 27.83
CA THR A 55 -17.40 -3.75 28.80
C THR A 55 -16.51 -2.70 28.11
N TYR A 56 -15.92 -3.04 26.96
CA TYR A 56 -15.12 -2.09 26.18
C TYR A 56 -15.91 -0.88 25.71
N LYS A 57 -17.13 -1.08 25.19
CA LYS A 57 -18.04 0.00 24.78
C LYS A 57 -18.42 0.91 25.94
N ASN A 58 -18.86 0.32 27.05
CA ASN A 58 -19.39 1.06 28.20
C ASN A 58 -18.31 1.89 28.91
N THR A 59 -17.07 1.40 28.92
CA THR A 59 -15.93 2.07 29.57
C THR A 59 -15.11 2.93 28.60
N LEU A 60 -15.39 2.85 27.29
CA LEU A 60 -14.53 3.39 26.23
C LEU A 60 -13.06 2.94 26.37
N GLY A 61 -12.86 1.73 26.90
CA GLY A 61 -11.54 1.15 27.20
C GLY A 61 -10.80 1.77 28.38
N LYS A 62 -11.36 2.74 29.11
CA LYS A 62 -10.64 3.42 30.22
C LYS A 62 -10.32 2.50 31.39
N GLU A 63 -11.08 1.41 31.56
CA GLU A 63 -10.95 0.45 32.66
C GLU A 63 -10.25 -0.84 32.22
N MET A 64 -9.72 -0.88 31.00
CA MET A 64 -9.08 -2.06 30.43
C MET A 64 -7.58 -1.83 30.24
N ALA A 65 -6.78 -2.85 30.50
CA ALA A 65 -5.36 -2.81 30.17
C ALA A 65 -5.18 -2.71 28.64
N PRO A 66 -4.18 -1.97 28.13
CA PRO A 66 -3.94 -1.84 26.69
C PRO A 66 -3.85 -3.19 25.96
N GLN A 67 -3.20 -4.18 26.58
CA GLN A 67 -3.08 -5.53 26.03
C GLN A 67 -4.44 -6.23 25.89
N ALA A 68 -5.33 -6.03 26.87
CA ALA A 68 -6.68 -6.60 26.83
C ALA A 68 -7.54 -5.94 25.74
N ILE A 69 -7.36 -4.63 25.51
CA ILE A 69 -8.01 -3.94 24.39
C ILE A 69 -7.48 -4.48 23.06
N SER A 70 -6.16 -4.58 22.89
CA SER A 70 -5.57 -5.06 21.65
C SER A 70 -5.97 -6.52 21.35
N ASP A 71 -5.94 -7.41 22.35
CA ASP A 71 -6.41 -8.79 22.20
C ASP A 71 -7.90 -8.85 21.82
N LEU A 72 -8.75 -8.08 22.49
CA LEU A 72 -10.17 -7.97 22.16
C LEU A 72 -10.37 -7.49 20.72
N LEU A 73 -9.64 -6.46 20.27
CA LEU A 73 -9.74 -5.91 18.92
C LEU A 73 -9.31 -6.94 17.86
N VAL A 74 -8.24 -7.70 18.10
CA VAL A 74 -7.79 -8.78 17.21
C VAL A 74 -8.84 -9.88 17.09
N ARG A 75 -9.53 -10.24 18.18
CA ARG A 75 -10.62 -11.23 18.16
C ARG A 75 -11.91 -10.70 17.52
N LEU A 76 -12.24 -9.43 17.72
CA LEU A 76 -13.45 -8.81 17.16
C LEU A 76 -13.35 -8.50 15.66
N ALA A 77 -12.16 -8.11 15.17
CA ALA A 77 -11.99 -7.65 13.80
C ALA A 77 -12.43 -8.69 12.74
N PRO A 78 -12.15 -10.00 12.88
CA PRO A 78 -12.66 -11.01 11.97
C PRO A 78 -14.19 -11.11 11.90
N HIS A 79 -14.89 -10.86 13.03
CA HIS A 79 -16.35 -10.82 13.05
C HIS A 79 -16.91 -9.60 12.31
N VAL A 80 -16.23 -8.45 12.39
CA VAL A 80 -16.57 -7.28 11.57
C VAL A 80 -16.34 -7.58 10.09
N GLY A 81 -15.20 -8.22 9.76
CA GLY A 81 -14.87 -8.64 8.41
C GLY A 81 -15.92 -9.57 7.79
N GLU A 82 -16.35 -10.59 8.54
CA GLU A 82 -17.42 -11.51 8.12
C GLU A 82 -18.77 -10.82 7.98
N PHE A 83 -19.15 -9.99 8.93
CA PHE A 83 -20.41 -9.25 8.89
C PHE A 83 -20.50 -8.32 7.68
N VAL A 84 -19.42 -7.60 7.38
CA VAL A 84 -19.33 -6.70 6.23
C VAL A 84 -19.27 -7.50 4.92
N ALA A 85 -18.55 -8.62 4.88
CA ALA A 85 -18.54 -9.49 3.71
C ALA A 85 -19.96 -9.97 3.37
N ARG A 86 -20.73 -10.41 4.38
CA ARG A 86 -22.14 -10.77 4.22
C ARG A 86 -23.01 -9.60 3.78
N LEU A 87 -22.79 -8.41 4.33
CA LEU A 87 -23.56 -7.22 3.96
C LEU A 87 -23.45 -6.90 2.46
N PHE A 88 -22.28 -7.11 1.85
CA PHE A 88 -22.01 -6.80 0.44
C PHE A 88 -21.98 -8.02 -0.49
N HIS A 89 -22.29 -9.21 -0.01
CA HIS A 89 -22.21 -10.47 -0.76
C HIS A 89 -20.81 -10.78 -1.31
N VAL A 90 -19.78 -10.62 -0.49
CA VAL A 90 -18.37 -10.89 -0.84
C VAL A 90 -17.70 -11.94 0.05
N GLU A 91 -18.49 -12.84 0.64
CA GLU A 91 -17.98 -13.91 1.50
C GLU A 91 -17.05 -14.86 0.73
N ALA A 92 -17.34 -15.13 -0.54
CA ALA A 92 -16.52 -15.99 -1.38
C ALA A 92 -15.14 -15.36 -1.67
N GLU A 93 -15.11 -14.07 -2.02
CA GLU A 93 -13.87 -13.34 -2.26
C GLU A 93 -13.03 -13.23 -0.98
N ARG A 94 -13.66 -12.96 0.17
CA ARG A 94 -12.99 -12.97 1.48
C ARG A 94 -12.41 -14.36 1.79
N ALA A 95 -13.18 -15.42 1.58
CA ALA A 95 -12.73 -16.80 1.82
C ALA A 95 -11.55 -17.19 0.91
N ASN A 96 -11.57 -16.75 -0.35
CA ASN A 96 -10.47 -16.98 -1.30
C ASN A 96 -9.19 -16.24 -0.88
N GLN A 97 -9.28 -14.96 -0.50
CA GLN A 97 -8.13 -14.22 0.05
C GLN A 97 -7.58 -14.88 1.30
N GLN A 98 -8.46 -15.26 2.21
CA GLN A 98 -8.11 -15.99 3.43
C GLN A 98 -7.37 -17.29 3.14
N SER A 99 -7.86 -18.08 2.18
CA SER A 99 -7.22 -19.33 1.78
C SER A 99 -5.85 -19.10 1.17
N ALA A 100 -5.71 -18.12 0.27
CA ALA A 100 -4.44 -17.82 -0.39
C ALA A 100 -3.37 -17.31 0.60
N ILE A 101 -3.74 -16.41 1.51
CA ILE A 101 -2.81 -15.89 2.54
C ILE A 101 -2.42 -16.99 3.52
N ARG A 102 -3.37 -17.80 3.98
CA ARG A 102 -3.05 -18.93 4.87
C ARG A 102 -2.14 -19.93 4.19
N ASP A 103 -2.36 -20.24 2.91
CA ASP A 103 -1.50 -21.16 2.16
C ASP A 103 -0.05 -20.65 2.13
N GLU A 104 0.19 -19.38 1.80
CA GLU A 104 1.52 -18.73 1.88
C GLU A 104 2.14 -18.78 3.29
N VAL A 105 1.36 -18.45 4.33
CA VAL A 105 1.82 -18.50 5.74
C VAL A 105 2.20 -19.91 6.15
N GLU A 106 1.40 -20.89 5.79
CA GLU A 106 1.56 -22.29 6.16
C GLU A 106 2.61 -23.04 5.33
N THR A 107 2.99 -22.49 4.17
CA THR A 107 3.99 -23.05 3.26
C THR A 107 5.29 -22.26 3.34
N ILE A 108 5.37 -21.11 2.66
CA ILE A 108 6.56 -20.27 2.51
C ILE A 108 7.12 -19.85 3.86
N PHE A 109 6.27 -19.30 4.74
CA PHE A 109 6.76 -18.67 5.97
C PHE A 109 6.98 -19.68 7.10
N VAL A 110 6.18 -20.76 7.18
CA VAL A 110 6.54 -21.92 8.04
C VAL A 110 7.85 -22.54 7.59
N PHE A 111 8.06 -22.75 6.29
CA PHE A 111 9.31 -23.28 5.76
C PHE A 111 10.50 -22.37 6.13
N ARG A 112 10.36 -21.05 5.95
CA ARG A 112 11.37 -20.06 6.34
C ARG A 112 11.73 -20.19 7.82
N ASN A 113 10.74 -20.13 8.70
CA ASN A 113 10.93 -20.07 10.14
C ASN A 113 11.41 -21.41 10.73
N GLU A 114 10.91 -22.53 10.21
CA GLU A 114 11.26 -23.86 10.74
C GLU A 114 12.54 -24.44 10.14
N ILE A 115 12.90 -24.05 8.92
CA ILE A 115 14.06 -24.61 8.20
C ILE A 115 15.13 -23.55 7.97
N VAL A 116 14.82 -22.53 7.17
CA VAL A 116 15.85 -21.62 6.63
C VAL A 116 16.53 -20.81 7.74
N GLU A 117 15.79 -20.24 8.67
CA GLU A 117 16.39 -19.44 9.76
C GLU A 117 17.32 -20.26 10.67
N LYS A 118 17.09 -21.58 10.75
CA LYS A 118 17.85 -22.49 11.60
C LYS A 118 19.01 -23.17 10.85
N ILE A 119 19.08 -23.03 9.51
CA ILE A 119 19.92 -23.90 8.68
C ILE A 119 21.42 -23.65 8.84
N GLN A 120 21.81 -22.38 8.92
CA GLN A 120 23.21 -21.98 9.08
C GLN A 120 23.78 -22.49 10.41
N ALA A 121 22.97 -22.48 11.47
CA ALA A 121 23.38 -23.02 12.77
C ALA A 121 23.48 -24.56 12.75
N ARG A 122 22.56 -25.23 12.04
CA ARG A 122 22.54 -26.71 11.94
C ARG A 122 23.76 -27.27 11.23
N PHE A 123 24.25 -26.60 10.20
CA PHE A 123 25.37 -27.05 9.35
C PHE A 123 26.62 -26.17 9.45
N LYS A 124 26.80 -25.48 10.59
CA LYS A 124 27.88 -24.49 10.80
C LYS A 124 29.27 -24.97 10.39
N ASP A 125 29.58 -26.24 10.61
CA ASP A 125 30.90 -26.84 10.34
C ASP A 125 30.91 -27.71 9.05
N ALA A 126 29.84 -27.66 8.25
CA ALA A 126 29.73 -28.45 7.03
C ALA A 126 30.42 -27.78 5.83
N ASP A 127 31.20 -28.58 5.11
CA ASP A 127 31.89 -28.21 3.87
C ASP A 127 31.11 -28.77 2.66
N ILE A 128 30.41 -27.90 1.94
CA ILE A 128 29.57 -28.29 0.79
C ILE A 128 30.39 -28.84 -0.39
N THR A 129 31.70 -28.60 -0.45
CA THR A 129 32.55 -29.10 -1.56
C THR A 129 32.66 -30.62 -1.54
N ARG A 130 32.36 -31.25 -0.40
CA ARG A 130 32.32 -32.70 -0.21
C ARG A 130 30.95 -33.31 -0.50
N TRP A 131 29.95 -32.48 -0.79
CA TRP A 131 28.58 -32.92 -1.01
C TRP A 131 28.33 -33.16 -2.51
N ASP A 132 27.57 -34.21 -2.83
CA ASP A 132 27.09 -34.44 -4.19
C ASP A 132 25.84 -33.56 -4.44
N ILE A 133 26.08 -32.36 -4.96
CA ILE A 133 25.02 -31.37 -5.23
C ILE A 133 23.98 -31.90 -6.22
N LYS A 134 24.42 -32.68 -7.24
CA LYS A 134 23.49 -33.27 -8.21
C LYS A 134 22.59 -34.29 -7.55
N LYS A 135 23.13 -35.13 -6.67
CA LYS A 135 22.33 -36.06 -5.89
C LYS A 135 21.36 -35.32 -4.96
N ILE A 136 21.82 -34.30 -4.23
CA ILE A 136 20.95 -33.51 -3.33
C ILE A 136 19.78 -32.89 -4.11
N GLN A 137 20.04 -32.35 -5.31
CA GLN A 137 18.98 -31.84 -6.17
C GLN A 137 18.03 -32.95 -6.65
N GLY A 138 18.58 -34.10 -7.07
CA GLY A 138 17.79 -35.27 -7.47
C GLY A 138 16.91 -35.83 -6.35
N ASP A 139 17.39 -35.82 -5.10
CA ASP A 139 16.62 -36.22 -3.92
C ASP A 139 15.40 -35.28 -3.73
N ILE A 140 15.57 -33.96 -3.91
CA ILE A 140 14.45 -33.01 -3.86
C ILE A 140 13.46 -33.23 -5.01
N ASP A 141 13.95 -33.44 -6.22
CA ASP A 141 13.09 -33.71 -7.38
C ASP A 141 12.27 -35.00 -7.18
N LEU A 142 12.86 -36.02 -6.55
CA LEU A 142 12.16 -37.25 -6.16
C LEU A 142 11.12 -36.99 -5.07
N LEU A 143 11.44 -36.21 -4.03
CA LEU A 143 10.46 -35.85 -3.00
C LEU A 143 9.24 -35.13 -3.60
N LYS A 144 9.48 -34.12 -4.46
CA LYS A 144 8.41 -33.40 -5.14
C LYS A 144 7.58 -34.32 -6.03
N ARG A 145 8.22 -35.13 -6.87
CA ARG A 145 7.51 -35.97 -7.84
C ARG A 145 6.78 -37.16 -7.22
N ILE A 146 7.38 -37.80 -6.22
CA ILE A 146 6.91 -39.10 -5.68
C ILE A 146 6.20 -38.92 -4.34
N ALA A 147 6.81 -38.22 -3.39
CA ALA A 147 6.24 -38.08 -2.05
C ALA A 147 5.08 -37.08 -2.04
N PHE A 148 5.21 -35.97 -2.77
CA PHE A 148 4.26 -34.86 -2.83
C PHE A 148 3.81 -34.53 -4.27
N PRO A 149 3.17 -35.49 -4.98
CA PRO A 149 2.81 -35.35 -6.41
C PRO A 149 1.90 -34.15 -6.70
N GLU A 150 1.18 -33.63 -5.73
CA GLU A 150 0.42 -32.38 -5.82
C GLU A 150 1.29 -31.16 -6.20
N THR A 151 2.60 -31.22 -5.95
CA THR A 151 3.55 -30.16 -6.36
C THR A 151 3.80 -30.13 -7.87
N ALA A 152 3.40 -31.18 -8.62
CA ALA A 152 3.63 -31.25 -10.07
C ALA A 152 2.78 -30.24 -10.86
N THR A 153 1.63 -29.83 -10.32
CA THR A 153 0.74 -28.82 -10.95
C THR A 153 1.06 -27.39 -10.51
N ASP A 154 2.04 -27.23 -9.61
CA ASP A 154 2.39 -25.94 -9.04
C ASP A 154 3.44 -25.22 -9.90
N THR A 155 3.01 -24.14 -10.55
CA THR A 155 3.88 -23.33 -11.44
C THR A 155 4.82 -22.41 -10.66
N ASP A 156 4.59 -22.21 -9.37
CA ASP A 156 5.46 -21.44 -8.51
C ASP A 156 6.52 -22.34 -7.88
N LEU A 157 7.75 -22.24 -8.37
CA LEU A 157 8.87 -23.08 -7.94
C LEU A 157 9.20 -22.93 -6.45
N GLU A 158 9.07 -21.72 -5.91
CA GLU A 158 9.32 -21.45 -4.50
C GLU A 158 8.27 -22.16 -3.66
N HIS A 159 7.00 -21.92 -3.98
CA HIS A 159 5.88 -22.50 -3.26
C HIS A 159 5.85 -24.03 -3.33
N ALA A 160 6.09 -24.61 -4.51
CA ALA A 160 6.18 -26.05 -4.70
C ALA A 160 7.27 -26.69 -3.82
N PHE A 161 8.43 -26.04 -3.70
CA PHE A 161 9.53 -26.52 -2.87
C PHE A 161 9.24 -26.32 -1.37
N CYS A 162 8.78 -25.14 -0.98
CA CYS A 162 8.44 -24.82 0.42
C CYS A 162 7.33 -25.71 0.95
N ARG A 163 6.36 -26.13 0.12
CA ARG A 163 5.30 -27.09 0.49
C ARG A 163 5.88 -28.42 0.96
N VAL A 164 6.87 -28.98 0.26
CA VAL A 164 7.56 -30.21 0.69
C VAL A 164 8.24 -30.00 2.05
N GLY A 165 9.01 -28.93 2.17
CA GLY A 165 9.78 -28.67 3.39
C GLY A 165 8.89 -28.35 4.60
N SER A 166 7.85 -27.53 4.45
CA SER A 166 6.95 -27.16 5.54
C SER A 166 6.14 -28.36 6.04
N ARG A 167 5.66 -29.24 5.14
CA ARG A 167 4.97 -30.48 5.54
C ARG A 167 5.88 -31.42 6.31
N LEU A 168 7.10 -31.67 5.82
CA LEU A 168 8.07 -32.52 6.51
C LEU A 168 8.49 -31.93 7.88
N ALA A 169 8.67 -30.60 7.96
CA ALA A 169 8.98 -29.92 9.22
C ALA A 169 7.83 -30.04 10.24
N ARG A 170 6.57 -29.88 9.79
CA ARG A 170 5.38 -30.05 10.63
C ARG A 170 5.26 -31.47 11.17
N LEU A 171 5.41 -32.50 10.33
CA LEU A 171 5.37 -33.91 10.76
C LEU A 171 6.50 -34.22 11.76
N SER A 172 7.74 -33.81 11.45
CA SER A 172 8.88 -33.96 12.35
C SER A 172 8.63 -33.31 13.72
N ASN A 173 8.15 -32.06 13.73
CA ASN A 173 7.84 -31.34 14.96
C ASN A 173 6.69 -31.97 15.75
N HIS A 174 5.64 -32.46 15.07
CA HIS A 174 4.52 -33.17 15.65
C HIS A 174 5.00 -34.40 16.45
N TYR A 175 5.77 -35.30 15.83
CA TYR A 175 6.24 -36.51 16.51
C TYR A 175 7.25 -36.21 17.63
N ARG A 176 8.15 -35.23 17.44
CA ARG A 176 9.04 -34.77 18.52
C ARG A 176 8.26 -34.17 19.69
N GLY A 177 7.14 -33.49 19.41
CA GLY A 177 6.21 -32.97 20.40
C GLY A 177 5.57 -34.08 21.22
N LEU A 178 5.01 -35.09 20.54
CA LEU A 178 4.42 -36.27 21.17
C LEU A 178 5.43 -37.01 22.08
N ALA A 179 6.66 -37.21 21.61
CA ALA A 179 7.73 -37.82 22.40
C ALA A 179 8.09 -37.01 23.67
N ARG A 180 7.77 -35.71 23.69
CA ARG A 180 7.94 -34.81 24.84
C ARG A 180 6.65 -34.61 25.67
N GLY A 181 5.61 -35.38 25.40
CA GLY A 181 4.32 -35.31 26.10
C GLY A 181 3.44 -34.12 25.71
N LYS A 182 3.69 -33.48 24.57
CA LYS A 182 2.77 -32.45 24.03
C LYS A 182 1.54 -33.12 23.38
N PRO A 183 0.38 -32.43 23.36
CA PRO A 183 -0.79 -32.94 22.64
C PRO A 183 -0.52 -33.06 21.13
N ALA A 184 -1.25 -33.96 20.48
CA ALA A 184 -1.22 -34.13 19.03
C ALA A 184 -1.66 -32.83 18.33
N GLU A 185 -0.79 -32.27 17.48
CA GLU A 185 -1.09 -31.05 16.69
C GLU A 185 -1.71 -31.36 15.31
N ILE A 186 -1.54 -32.59 14.81
CA ILE A 186 -2.01 -33.04 13.49
C ILE A 186 -2.80 -34.33 13.71
N ASN A 187 -4.09 -34.32 13.37
CA ASN A 187 -4.98 -35.46 13.66
C ASN A 187 -4.64 -36.70 12.82
N ASP A 188 -4.24 -36.54 11.56
CA ASP A 188 -4.02 -37.64 10.61
C ASP A 188 -2.53 -37.89 10.29
N ALA A 189 -1.61 -37.52 11.20
CA ALA A 189 -0.17 -37.58 10.96
C ALA A 189 0.32 -38.97 10.54
N ASP A 190 -0.18 -40.03 11.21
CA ASP A 190 0.22 -41.42 10.92
C ASP A 190 -0.25 -41.87 9.53
N SER A 191 -1.45 -41.46 9.12
CA SER A 191 -1.96 -41.73 7.78
C SER A 191 -1.11 -41.06 6.71
N GLU A 192 -0.72 -39.81 6.94
CA GLU A 192 0.17 -39.06 6.04
C GLU A 192 1.56 -39.71 5.95
N VAL A 193 2.19 -40.05 7.07
CA VAL A 193 3.49 -40.74 7.09
C VAL A 193 3.44 -42.09 6.38
N ASN A 194 2.39 -42.89 6.62
CA ASN A 194 2.21 -44.17 5.94
C ASN A 194 2.06 -43.99 4.42
N THR A 195 1.31 -42.97 3.99
CA THR A 195 1.16 -42.62 2.58
C THR A 195 2.49 -42.23 1.95
N LEU A 196 3.29 -41.39 2.63
CA LEU A 196 4.63 -41.00 2.17
C LEU A 196 5.54 -42.23 2.04
N ARG A 197 5.54 -43.11 3.04
CA ARG A 197 6.34 -44.35 3.02
C ARG A 197 5.95 -45.25 1.84
N GLN A 198 4.65 -45.50 1.65
CA GLN A 198 4.14 -46.32 0.55
C GLN A 198 4.53 -45.77 -0.82
N ARG A 199 4.40 -44.46 -1.03
CA ARG A 199 4.80 -43.80 -2.29
C ARG A 199 6.29 -43.96 -2.55
N LEU A 200 7.12 -43.71 -1.53
CA LEU A 200 8.58 -43.83 -1.64
C LEU A 200 9.06 -45.27 -1.83
N GLU A 201 8.36 -46.27 -1.29
CA GLU A 201 8.66 -47.70 -1.47
C GLU A 201 8.24 -48.22 -2.85
N ALA A 202 7.18 -47.65 -3.43
CA ALA A 202 6.62 -48.09 -4.71
C ALA A 202 7.47 -47.67 -5.92
N ASP A 203 8.17 -46.54 -5.85
CA ASP A 203 9.06 -46.08 -6.93
C ASP A 203 10.51 -46.59 -6.74
N PRO A 204 11.12 -47.26 -7.74
CA PRO A 204 12.46 -47.84 -7.61
C PRO A 204 13.56 -46.81 -7.32
N GLN A 205 13.45 -45.59 -7.86
CA GLN A 205 14.48 -44.56 -7.69
C GLN A 205 14.39 -43.96 -6.28
N SER A 206 13.18 -43.62 -5.81
CA SER A 206 12.99 -43.12 -4.45
C SER A 206 13.32 -44.16 -3.39
N LYS A 207 13.03 -45.45 -3.65
CA LYS A 207 13.36 -46.53 -2.72
C LYS A 207 14.86 -46.63 -2.47
N VAL A 208 15.67 -46.42 -3.51
CA VAL A 208 17.14 -46.41 -3.40
C VAL A 208 17.62 -45.11 -2.73
N ALA A 209 17.10 -43.96 -3.17
CA ALA A 209 17.51 -42.65 -2.65
C ALA A 209 17.21 -42.49 -1.14
N PHE A 210 16.05 -42.97 -0.69
CA PHE A 210 15.56 -42.84 0.68
C PHE A 210 15.59 -44.14 1.48
N ALA A 211 16.42 -45.12 1.10
CA ALA A 211 16.54 -46.40 1.81
C ALA A 211 16.83 -46.23 3.31
N ALA A 212 17.64 -45.23 3.68
CA ALA A 212 17.94 -44.91 5.08
C ALA A 212 16.71 -44.41 5.86
N ALA A 213 15.83 -43.64 5.22
CA ALA A 213 14.56 -43.21 5.82
C ALA A 213 13.61 -44.40 5.94
N LEU A 214 13.44 -45.19 4.87
CA LEU A 214 12.54 -46.34 4.83
C LEU A 214 12.89 -47.42 5.86
N ALA A 215 14.17 -47.56 6.23
CA ALA A 215 14.61 -48.45 7.30
C ALA A 215 14.13 -48.03 8.71
N LYS A 216 13.72 -46.76 8.90
CA LYS A 216 13.25 -46.25 10.19
C LYS A 216 11.82 -46.69 10.46
N GLN A 217 11.61 -47.39 11.58
CA GLN A 217 10.29 -47.85 12.01
C GLN A 217 9.51 -46.73 12.70
N GLU A 218 10.19 -45.95 13.54
CA GLU A 218 9.58 -44.82 14.24
C GLU A 218 9.25 -43.67 13.27
N PRO A 219 7.99 -43.16 13.25
CA PRO A 219 7.59 -42.03 12.40
C PRO A 219 8.44 -40.77 12.60
N ALA A 220 8.88 -40.51 13.84
CA ALA A 220 9.77 -39.41 14.18
C ALA A 220 11.10 -39.49 13.42
N GLU A 221 11.74 -40.67 13.42
CA GLU A 221 13.01 -40.88 12.75
C GLU A 221 12.86 -40.87 11.22
N PHE A 222 11.77 -41.44 10.71
CA PHE A 222 11.47 -41.42 9.27
C PHE A 222 11.33 -39.98 8.74
N THR A 223 10.50 -39.18 9.39
CA THR A 223 10.26 -37.78 9.00
C THR A 223 11.50 -36.91 9.17
N ASP A 224 12.31 -37.15 10.21
CA ASP A 224 13.58 -36.45 10.43
C ASP A 224 14.60 -36.69 9.32
N VAL A 225 14.73 -37.92 8.81
CA VAL A 225 15.66 -38.23 7.71
C VAL A 225 15.21 -37.57 6.40
N LEU A 226 13.91 -37.56 6.10
CA LEU A 226 13.39 -36.87 4.91
C LEU A 226 13.56 -35.35 5.02
N LEU A 227 13.29 -34.78 6.20
CA LEU A 227 13.50 -33.36 6.48
C LEU A 227 14.99 -32.99 6.33
N GLU A 228 15.91 -33.86 6.72
CA GLU A 228 17.33 -33.62 6.55
C GLU A 228 17.74 -33.47 5.07
N ALA A 229 17.09 -34.19 4.14
CA ALA A 229 17.33 -34.00 2.70
C ALA A 229 16.98 -32.57 2.25
N VAL A 230 15.82 -32.06 2.67
CA VAL A 230 15.41 -30.66 2.43
C VAL A 230 16.39 -29.68 3.05
N GLN A 231 16.78 -29.91 4.31
CA GLN A 231 17.73 -29.06 5.02
C GLN A 231 19.09 -29.01 4.33
N ARG A 232 19.63 -30.16 3.89
CA ARG A 232 20.89 -30.20 3.12
C ARG A 232 20.77 -29.42 1.82
N TRP A 233 19.66 -29.53 1.10
CA TRP A 233 19.42 -28.71 -0.09
C TRP A 233 19.40 -27.22 0.26
N CYS A 234 18.72 -26.79 1.32
CA CYS A 234 18.68 -25.38 1.73
C CYS A 234 20.06 -24.83 2.08
N TYR A 235 20.88 -25.61 2.79
CA TYR A 235 22.25 -25.22 3.10
C TYR A 235 23.11 -25.16 1.84
N ALA A 236 22.98 -26.12 0.93
CA ALA A 236 23.64 -26.09 -0.36
C ALA A 236 23.22 -24.84 -1.18
N ALA A 237 21.92 -24.52 -1.23
CA ALA A 237 21.42 -23.36 -1.96
C ALA A 237 21.94 -22.00 -1.45
N LEU A 238 22.24 -21.90 -0.16
CA LEU A 238 22.84 -20.70 0.43
C LEU A 238 24.35 -20.56 0.13
N ASN A 239 25.05 -21.66 -0.19
CA ASN A 239 26.51 -21.70 -0.26
C ASN A 239 27.06 -22.08 -1.65
N ASP A 240 26.25 -22.68 -2.52
CA ASP A 240 26.60 -23.02 -3.91
C ASP A 240 26.13 -21.92 -4.89
N PRO A 241 27.00 -21.38 -5.76
CA PRO A 241 26.65 -20.28 -6.65
C PRO A 241 25.53 -20.57 -7.66
N GLU A 242 25.39 -21.81 -8.15
CA GLU A 242 24.36 -22.14 -9.15
C GLU A 242 23.00 -22.34 -8.48
N LEU A 243 22.95 -23.02 -7.33
CA LEU A 243 21.72 -23.14 -6.56
C LEU A 243 21.30 -21.78 -5.97
N ASN A 244 22.23 -20.91 -5.62
CA ASN A 244 21.92 -19.57 -5.10
C ASN A 244 21.13 -18.73 -6.12
N LYS A 245 21.43 -18.85 -7.42
CA LYS A 245 20.68 -18.16 -8.49
C LYS A 245 19.21 -18.56 -8.51
N ILE A 246 18.88 -19.81 -8.15
CA ILE A 246 17.49 -20.30 -8.08
C ILE A 246 16.73 -19.56 -6.98
N ILE A 247 17.35 -19.40 -5.81
CA ILE A 247 16.70 -18.82 -4.62
C ILE A 247 16.83 -17.30 -4.50
N SER A 248 17.56 -16.62 -5.39
CA SER A 248 17.89 -15.19 -5.30
C SER A 248 16.67 -14.25 -5.26
N GLY A 249 15.47 -14.73 -5.62
CA GLY A 249 14.21 -13.99 -5.53
C GLY A 249 13.21 -14.54 -4.51
N TRP A 250 13.52 -15.63 -3.82
CA TRP A 250 12.59 -16.34 -2.95
C TRP A 250 12.47 -15.64 -1.59
N MET A 251 11.24 -15.31 -1.19
CA MET A 251 10.99 -14.66 0.11
C MET A 251 11.26 -15.59 1.29
N SER A 252 11.14 -16.91 1.08
CA SER A 252 11.53 -17.95 2.04
C SER A 252 13.00 -17.91 2.45
N PHE A 253 13.88 -17.37 1.58
CA PHE A 253 15.32 -17.21 1.84
C PHE A 253 15.73 -15.76 2.13
N LYS A 254 14.80 -14.82 2.07
CA LYS A 254 15.07 -13.42 2.40
C LYS A 254 15.43 -13.29 3.89
N THR A 255 16.54 -12.60 4.15
CA THR A 255 16.97 -12.22 5.49
C THR A 255 17.05 -10.69 5.60
N PRO A 256 16.65 -10.08 6.73
CA PRO A 256 16.76 -8.64 6.91
C PRO A 256 18.21 -8.19 6.82
N ARG A 257 18.50 -7.24 5.93
CA ARG A 257 19.86 -6.70 5.78
C ARG A 257 20.25 -5.89 7.02
N LYS A 258 21.54 -5.83 7.33
CA LYS A 258 22.07 -4.92 8.35
C LYS A 258 21.95 -3.48 7.86
N THR A 259 21.58 -2.58 8.76
CA THR A 259 21.47 -1.16 8.45
C THR A 259 22.80 -0.46 8.74
N ASP A 260 23.45 0.07 7.70
CA ASP A 260 24.58 0.98 7.86
C ASP A 260 24.09 2.43 7.84
N ILE A 261 24.05 3.06 9.01
CA ILE A 261 23.58 4.43 9.20
C ILE A 261 24.45 5.45 8.44
N LYS A 262 25.73 5.14 8.21
CA LYS A 262 26.64 6.00 7.44
C LYS A 262 26.47 5.83 5.93
N HIS A 263 25.79 4.76 5.51
CA HIS A 263 25.64 4.39 4.10
C HIS A 263 24.22 3.89 3.80
N LEU A 264 23.21 4.69 4.15
CA LEU A 264 21.79 4.35 3.99
C LEU A 264 21.36 4.17 2.53
N VAL A 265 22.11 4.75 1.59
CA VAL A 265 21.88 4.61 0.15
C VAL A 265 23.15 4.04 -0.46
N HIS A 266 23.07 2.78 -0.90
CA HIS A 266 24.18 2.16 -1.61
C HIS A 266 24.42 2.87 -2.94
N HIS A 267 25.66 3.31 -3.15
CA HIS A 267 26.08 3.91 -4.40
C HIS A 267 27.47 3.38 -4.79
N GLU A 268 27.67 3.29 -6.09
CA GLU A 268 28.97 3.15 -6.74
C GLU A 268 29.50 4.53 -7.11
N THR A 269 30.82 4.64 -7.28
CA THR A 269 31.44 5.84 -7.82
C THR A 269 31.82 5.58 -9.28
N ARG A 270 31.37 6.44 -10.19
CA ARG A 270 31.66 6.34 -11.62
C ARG A 270 32.17 7.66 -12.17
N GLN A 271 33.09 7.59 -13.12
CA GLN A 271 33.52 8.77 -13.88
C GLN A 271 32.54 8.98 -15.04
N ARG A 272 31.95 10.17 -15.13
CA ARG A 272 31.11 10.58 -16.25
C ARG A 272 31.46 12.00 -16.66
N GLU A 273 31.83 12.18 -17.91
CA GLU A 273 32.06 13.51 -18.52
C GLU A 273 33.03 14.39 -17.71
N GLY A 274 34.09 13.78 -17.14
CA GLY A 274 35.08 14.48 -16.32
C GLY A 274 34.67 14.70 -14.85
N PHE A 275 33.50 14.22 -14.44
CA PHE A 275 33.02 14.28 -13.06
C PHE A 275 32.97 12.92 -12.37
N THR A 276 33.34 12.92 -11.10
CA THR A 276 33.08 11.81 -10.18
C THR A 276 31.61 11.85 -9.77
N THR A 277 30.84 10.83 -10.17
CA THR A 277 29.40 10.74 -9.92
C THR A 277 29.07 9.55 -9.03
N TRP A 278 28.10 9.71 -8.13
CA TRP A 278 27.52 8.61 -7.38
C TRP A 278 26.33 8.05 -8.14
N THR A 279 26.32 6.73 -8.35
CA THR A 279 25.25 6.04 -9.06
C THR A 279 24.77 4.86 -8.25
N ALA A 280 23.48 4.52 -8.32
CA ALA A 280 23.01 3.24 -7.80
C ALA A 280 23.74 2.07 -8.52
N PRO A 281 23.74 0.86 -7.93
CA PRO A 281 24.16 -0.34 -8.64
C PRO A 281 23.36 -0.52 -9.95
N ALA A 282 24.01 -0.99 -11.01
CA ALA A 282 23.39 -1.05 -12.34
C ALA A 282 22.10 -1.89 -12.39
N GLY A 283 22.02 -2.96 -11.58
CA GLY A 283 20.83 -3.81 -11.46
C GLY A 283 19.64 -3.14 -10.76
N GLU A 284 19.85 -2.00 -10.09
CA GLU A 284 18.81 -1.26 -9.38
C GLU A 284 18.28 -0.05 -10.18
N TYR A 285 18.76 0.16 -11.40
CA TYR A 285 18.33 1.27 -12.24
C TYR A 285 16.86 1.11 -12.64
N ARG A 286 16.03 2.07 -12.21
CA ARG A 286 14.67 2.23 -12.70
C ARG A 286 14.66 3.22 -13.85
N ARG A 287 14.28 2.76 -15.04
CA ARG A 287 14.04 3.64 -16.18
C ARG A 287 12.70 4.34 -16.00
N ARG A 288 12.70 5.67 -16.13
CA ARG A 288 11.51 6.50 -16.10
C ARG A 288 11.39 7.22 -17.44
N ASP A 289 10.24 7.06 -18.08
CA ASP A 289 9.84 7.82 -19.26
C ASP A 289 8.48 8.46 -18.97
N GLY A 290 8.42 9.79 -19.07
CA GLY A 290 7.22 10.56 -18.76
C GLY A 290 6.73 10.43 -17.31
N PHE A 291 5.40 10.30 -17.18
CA PHE A 291 4.67 10.55 -15.92
C PHE A 291 3.79 9.37 -15.46
N ALA A 292 4.01 8.17 -15.98
CA ALA A 292 3.37 6.96 -15.48
C ALA A 292 3.87 6.60 -14.06
N LEU A 293 3.07 5.84 -13.29
CA LEU A 293 3.45 5.37 -11.95
C LEU A 293 4.75 4.54 -12.01
N THR A 294 5.72 4.88 -11.16
CA THR A 294 7.08 4.28 -11.18
C THR A 294 7.32 3.24 -10.09
N ASP A 295 6.34 3.01 -9.22
CA ASP A 295 6.41 2.03 -8.13
C ASP A 295 5.08 1.28 -8.02
N PRO A 296 5.02 0.01 -8.44
CA PRO A 296 3.79 -0.78 -8.39
C PRO A 296 3.45 -1.32 -7.00
N ARG A 297 4.25 -1.01 -5.96
CA ARG A 297 4.23 -1.61 -4.61
C ARG A 297 4.71 -3.06 -4.59
N PHE A 298 4.72 -3.64 -3.39
CA PHE A 298 4.97 -5.06 -3.19
C PHE A 298 3.81 -5.92 -3.70
N ILE A 299 4.15 -7.11 -4.20
CA ILE A 299 3.16 -8.18 -4.41
C ILE A 299 2.82 -8.85 -3.07
N GLU A 300 1.75 -9.63 -3.02
CA GLU A 300 1.24 -10.25 -1.79
C GLU A 300 2.31 -10.99 -0.99
N ARG A 301 3.09 -11.90 -1.61
CA ARG A 301 4.15 -12.63 -0.91
C ARG A 301 5.20 -11.72 -0.27
N GLN A 302 5.56 -10.61 -0.93
CA GLN A 302 6.51 -9.65 -0.36
C GLN A 302 5.91 -8.90 0.83
N VAL A 303 4.62 -8.61 0.81
CA VAL A 303 3.90 -8.03 1.95
C VAL A 303 3.82 -9.04 3.10
N LEU A 304 3.48 -10.29 2.81
CA LEU A 304 3.40 -11.36 3.81
C LEU A 304 4.75 -11.66 4.46
N TYR A 305 5.86 -11.47 3.74
CA TYR A 305 7.19 -11.49 4.36
C TYR A 305 7.32 -10.40 5.44
N GLU A 306 6.87 -9.18 5.17
CA GLU A 306 6.93 -8.10 6.15
C GLU A 306 5.98 -8.36 7.33
N VAL A 307 4.82 -8.98 7.07
CA VAL A 307 3.90 -9.46 8.12
C VAL A 307 4.56 -10.53 8.98
N ASP A 308 5.27 -11.50 8.40
CA ASP A 308 5.97 -12.58 9.12
C ASP A 308 7.21 -12.07 9.86
N HIS A 309 7.93 -11.09 9.31
CA HIS A 309 9.06 -10.41 9.96
C HIS A 309 8.61 -9.61 11.19
N CYS A 310 7.34 -9.23 11.28
CA CYS A 310 6.80 -8.56 12.45
C CYS A 310 6.63 -9.52 13.64
N ILE A 311 7.10 -9.10 14.83
CA ILE A 311 6.98 -9.90 16.08
C ILE A 311 5.78 -9.52 16.96
N TYR A 312 4.82 -8.77 16.40
CA TYR A 312 3.52 -8.41 16.99
C TYR A 312 3.59 -7.86 18.43
N CYS A 313 4.35 -6.78 18.65
CA CYS A 313 4.66 -6.25 20.00
C CYS A 313 3.47 -5.72 20.85
N HIS A 314 2.24 -5.68 20.32
CA HIS A 314 1.06 -5.17 21.02
C HIS A 314 0.65 -6.04 22.20
N ASP A 315 0.86 -7.36 22.12
CA ASP A 315 0.56 -8.34 23.17
C ASP A 315 1.28 -8.03 24.50
N ARG A 316 2.40 -7.31 24.43
CA ARG A 316 3.24 -6.88 25.55
C ARG A 316 3.16 -5.38 25.82
N ASP A 317 2.34 -4.62 25.08
CA ASP A 317 2.27 -3.14 25.13
C ASP A 317 3.64 -2.48 24.83
N THR A 318 4.41 -3.07 23.91
CA THR A 318 5.77 -2.62 23.55
C THR A 318 5.93 -2.25 22.07
N ASP A 319 4.82 -2.05 21.38
CA ASP A 319 4.69 -1.66 19.97
C ASP A 319 5.14 -0.21 19.73
N SER A 320 6.45 -0.02 19.77
CA SER A 320 7.11 1.26 19.48
C SER A 320 6.86 1.80 18.06
N CYS A 321 6.45 0.95 17.11
CA CYS A 321 6.01 1.40 15.79
C CYS A 321 4.72 2.24 15.86
N SER A 322 3.84 1.99 16.84
CA SER A 322 2.64 2.80 17.07
C SER A 322 2.89 3.87 18.13
N LYS A 323 3.45 3.47 19.28
CA LYS A 323 3.51 4.31 20.49
C LYS A 323 4.82 5.08 20.68
N GLY A 324 5.79 4.87 19.79
CA GLY A 324 7.14 5.41 19.87
C GLY A 324 8.05 4.67 20.84
N MET A 325 9.34 4.98 20.79
CA MET A 325 10.36 4.30 21.59
C MET A 325 10.71 5.16 22.82
N ARG A 326 10.08 4.92 23.96
CA ARG A 326 10.23 5.75 25.18
C ARG A 326 11.56 5.53 25.92
N ASN A 327 12.05 6.58 26.57
CA ASN A 327 13.16 6.50 27.53
C ASN A 327 12.70 5.88 28.84
N LYS A 328 13.60 5.13 29.51
CA LYS A 328 13.27 4.46 30.78
C LYS A 328 13.01 5.45 31.93
N ARG A 329 13.51 6.68 31.82
CA ARG A 329 13.34 7.76 32.81
C ARG A 329 12.87 9.00 32.06
N GLY A 330 11.75 9.59 32.47
CA GLY A 330 11.32 10.92 31.99
C GLY A 330 10.17 10.98 30.99
N GLY A 331 9.60 9.86 30.52
CA GLY A 331 8.44 9.88 29.61
C GLY A 331 8.74 10.32 28.16
N ASP A 332 9.87 10.98 27.93
CA ASP A 332 10.32 11.40 26.60
C ASP A 332 10.69 10.24 25.67
N TYR A 333 10.71 10.52 24.37
CA TYR A 333 11.11 9.58 23.33
C TYR A 333 12.63 9.50 23.14
N LYS A 334 13.11 8.33 22.74
CA LYS A 334 14.49 8.13 22.29
C LYS A 334 14.75 8.89 21.00
N THR A 335 16.00 9.29 20.82
CA THR A 335 16.51 9.85 19.56
C THR A 335 17.38 8.80 18.88
N ASN A 336 17.21 8.59 17.57
CA ASN A 336 18.02 7.65 16.80
C ASN A 336 19.41 8.22 16.47
N ALA A 337 20.24 7.42 15.82
CA ALA A 337 21.61 7.78 15.44
C ALA A 337 21.71 8.96 14.44
N LEU A 338 20.61 9.34 13.79
CA LEU A 338 20.52 10.49 12.88
C LEU A 338 20.00 11.76 13.57
N GLY A 339 19.83 11.74 14.90
CA GLY A 339 19.32 12.88 15.64
C GLY A 339 17.80 13.06 15.56
N VAL A 340 17.04 12.03 15.15
CA VAL A 340 15.58 12.12 15.01
C VAL A 340 14.85 11.39 16.13
N THR A 341 13.89 12.07 16.74
CA THR A 341 13.02 11.55 17.80
C THR A 341 12.12 10.42 17.28
N ILE A 342 12.06 9.30 18.00
CA ILE A 342 11.34 8.10 17.61
C ILE A 342 9.94 8.09 18.25
N ILE A 343 9.00 8.81 17.63
CA ILE A 343 7.63 8.97 18.15
C ILE A 343 6.66 7.85 17.76
N GLY A 344 7.01 6.99 16.79
CA GLY A 344 6.11 5.99 16.23
C GLY A 344 5.10 6.59 15.24
N CYS A 345 4.01 5.89 14.94
CA CYS A 345 2.93 6.40 14.11
C CYS A 345 2.28 7.62 14.78
N PRO A 346 2.23 8.79 14.12
CA PRO A 346 1.59 9.98 14.68
C PRO A 346 0.09 9.79 15.03
N LEU A 347 -0.55 8.80 14.41
CA LEU A 347 -1.97 8.48 14.65
C LEU A 347 -2.17 7.47 15.79
N GLY A 348 -1.10 6.84 16.31
CA GLY A 348 -1.23 5.76 17.29
C GLY A 348 -1.97 4.53 16.74
N GLU A 349 -1.83 4.29 15.44
CA GLU A 349 -2.52 3.24 14.69
C GLU A 349 -2.27 1.84 15.27
N LYS A 350 -3.30 0.97 15.24
CA LYS A 350 -3.24 -0.43 15.68
C LYS A 350 -2.47 -1.34 14.71
N ILE A 351 -1.18 -1.04 14.52
CA ILE A 351 -0.31 -1.65 13.52
C ILE A 351 -0.15 -3.15 13.76
N SER A 352 0.23 -3.56 14.97
CA SER A 352 0.53 -4.97 15.21
C SER A 352 -0.73 -5.83 15.21
N GLU A 353 -1.84 -5.27 15.70
CA GLU A 353 -3.17 -5.88 15.62
C GLU A 353 -3.59 -6.08 14.16
N MET A 354 -3.44 -5.04 13.33
CA MET A 354 -3.70 -5.11 11.89
C MET A 354 -2.86 -6.19 11.22
N HIS A 355 -1.56 -6.31 11.57
CA HIS A 355 -0.69 -7.35 11.02
C HIS A 355 -1.14 -8.76 11.43
N VAL A 356 -1.58 -8.97 12.67
CA VAL A 356 -2.08 -10.28 13.12
C VAL A 356 -3.33 -10.68 12.34
N VAL A 357 -4.28 -9.75 12.17
CA VAL A 357 -5.52 -10.03 11.42
C VAL A 357 -5.22 -10.24 9.93
N LYS A 358 -4.28 -9.49 9.35
CA LYS A 358 -3.77 -9.75 7.99
C LYS A 358 -3.11 -11.13 7.87
N ARG A 359 -2.30 -11.56 8.85
CA ARG A 359 -1.68 -12.91 8.88
C ARG A 359 -2.73 -14.03 8.87
N GLN A 360 -3.90 -13.80 9.49
CA GLN A 360 -5.04 -14.74 9.47
C GLN A 360 -5.78 -14.74 8.12
N GLY A 361 -5.46 -13.80 7.24
CA GLY A 361 -6.01 -13.64 5.90
C GLY A 361 -7.25 -12.74 5.82
N ASP A 362 -7.64 -12.05 6.90
CA ASP A 362 -8.84 -11.20 6.90
C ASP A 362 -8.53 -9.73 6.61
N ASN A 363 -8.47 -9.37 5.32
CA ASN A 363 -8.20 -8.00 4.89
C ASN A 363 -9.30 -7.01 5.28
N ILE A 364 -10.57 -7.41 5.33
CA ILE A 364 -11.67 -6.51 5.74
C ILE A 364 -11.56 -6.21 7.24
N GLY A 365 -11.31 -7.24 8.07
CA GLY A 365 -11.05 -7.06 9.49
C GLY A 365 -9.81 -6.21 9.75
N ALA A 366 -8.72 -6.45 9.02
CA ALA A 366 -7.50 -5.64 9.10
C ALA A 366 -7.76 -4.18 8.72
N LEU A 367 -8.52 -3.92 7.65
CA LEU A 367 -8.89 -2.55 7.27
C LEU A 367 -9.79 -1.88 8.31
N ALA A 368 -10.71 -2.63 8.94
CA ALA A 368 -11.51 -2.12 10.03
C ALA A 368 -10.66 -1.69 11.24
N LEU A 369 -9.50 -2.32 11.49
CA LEU A 369 -8.55 -1.86 12.51
C LEU A 369 -7.84 -0.57 12.07
N VAL A 370 -7.38 -0.48 10.82
CA VAL A 370 -6.74 0.72 10.27
C VAL A 370 -7.65 1.94 10.41
N THR A 371 -8.93 1.80 10.03
CA THR A 371 -9.87 2.93 9.99
C THR A 371 -10.33 3.43 11.37
N ILE A 372 -9.96 2.75 12.47
CA ILE A 372 -10.16 3.28 13.83
C ILE A 372 -9.40 4.59 14.00
N ASP A 373 -8.12 4.56 13.66
CA ASP A 373 -7.18 5.67 13.88
C ASP A 373 -6.93 6.46 12.57
N ASN A 374 -7.04 5.79 11.42
CA ASN A 374 -6.75 6.36 10.10
C ASN A 374 -7.84 6.07 9.05
N PRO A 375 -9.03 6.68 9.17
CA PRO A 375 -10.11 6.49 8.20
C PRO A 375 -9.78 7.06 6.81
N MET A 376 -8.72 7.87 6.68
CA MET A 376 -8.21 8.41 5.41
C MET A 376 -6.94 7.69 4.94
N CYS A 377 -6.78 6.40 5.27
CA CYS A 377 -5.62 5.60 4.92
C CYS A 377 -5.24 5.51 3.42
N PRO A 378 -6.12 5.79 2.43
CA PRO A 378 -5.65 5.95 1.05
C PRO A 378 -4.64 7.10 0.89
N GLY A 379 -4.63 8.06 1.82
CA GLY A 379 -3.72 9.21 1.83
C GLY A 379 -2.42 9.00 2.61
N THR A 380 -2.18 7.80 3.17
CA THR A 380 -0.99 7.42 3.94
C THR A 380 -0.33 6.19 3.32
N GLY A 381 0.44 5.40 4.09
CA GLY A 381 1.07 4.18 3.62
C GLY A 381 2.27 4.39 2.70
N HIS A 382 2.50 3.41 1.83
CA HIS A 382 3.69 3.28 1.00
C HIS A 382 3.96 4.56 0.21
N ARG A 383 5.20 5.04 0.29
CA ARG A 383 5.68 6.30 -0.33
C ARG A 383 5.10 7.59 0.26
N ILE A 384 4.30 7.53 1.33
CA ILE A 384 3.83 8.72 2.05
C ILE A 384 4.46 8.82 3.44
N CYS A 385 4.20 7.86 4.32
CA CYS A 385 4.67 7.89 5.70
C CYS A 385 5.75 6.82 5.95
N ASN A 386 6.61 7.05 6.97
CA ASN A 386 7.62 6.07 7.40
C ASN A 386 7.95 6.09 8.90
N ASP A 387 7.27 6.92 9.71
CA ASP A 387 7.60 7.03 11.14
C ASP A 387 7.35 5.74 11.93
N CYS A 388 6.37 4.94 11.51
CA CYS A 388 6.13 3.60 12.04
C CYS A 388 7.32 2.66 11.80
N MET A 389 7.96 2.72 10.62
CA MET A 389 9.18 1.96 10.32
C MET A 389 10.36 2.43 11.17
N ARG A 390 10.51 3.75 11.34
CA ARG A 390 11.55 4.33 12.21
C ARG A 390 11.33 3.95 13.68
N GLY A 391 10.08 3.81 14.08
CA GLY A 391 9.63 3.36 15.39
C GLY A 391 9.77 1.85 15.63
N CYS A 392 9.96 1.04 14.59
CA CYS A 392 10.10 -0.41 14.71
C CYS A 392 11.28 -0.79 15.60
N ILE A 393 11.15 -1.87 16.39
CA ILE A 393 12.23 -2.31 17.29
C ILE A 393 13.53 -2.71 16.55
N TYR A 394 13.44 -3.03 15.26
CA TYR A 394 14.57 -3.36 14.40
C TYR A 394 15.35 -2.09 14.03
N GLN A 395 16.29 -1.70 14.90
CA GLN A 395 17.11 -0.50 14.73
C GLN A 395 18.48 -0.77 14.09
N LYS A 396 18.90 -2.04 14.00
CA LYS A 396 20.21 -2.47 13.45
C LYS A 396 20.10 -3.24 12.14
N THR A 397 18.89 -3.61 11.76
CA THR A 397 18.54 -4.34 10.55
C THR A 397 17.37 -3.62 9.87
N GLU A 398 17.01 -4.07 8.68
CA GLU A 398 15.82 -3.56 7.99
C GLU A 398 14.58 -3.67 8.89
N PRO A 399 13.87 -2.55 9.14
CA PRO A 399 12.62 -2.56 9.88
C PRO A 399 11.50 -3.16 9.03
N VAL A 400 10.44 -3.60 9.70
CA VAL A 400 9.21 -4.02 9.02
C VAL A 400 8.69 -2.87 8.16
N ASN A 401 8.42 -3.12 6.88
CA ASN A 401 7.84 -2.15 5.97
C ASN A 401 6.32 -2.03 6.16
N ILE A 402 5.92 -1.48 7.31
CA ILE A 402 4.53 -1.26 7.73
C ILE A 402 3.71 -0.48 6.66
N PRO A 403 4.24 0.58 6.02
CA PRO A 403 3.51 1.30 4.97
C PRO A 403 3.11 0.42 3.77
N GLN A 404 3.92 -0.59 3.40
CA GLN A 404 3.53 -1.55 2.35
C GLN A 404 2.36 -2.44 2.82
N ILE A 405 2.36 -2.85 4.08
CA ILE A 405 1.28 -3.68 4.66
C ILE A 405 -0.02 -2.88 4.73
N GLU A 406 0.00 -1.65 5.27
CA GLU A 406 -1.18 -0.76 5.35
C GLU A 406 -1.79 -0.53 3.95
N THR A 407 -0.95 -0.18 2.96
CA THR A 407 -1.43 0.03 1.59
C THR A 407 -1.97 -1.26 0.97
N ASN A 408 -1.35 -2.41 1.22
CA ASN A 408 -1.83 -3.69 0.70
C ASN A 408 -3.18 -4.10 1.31
N VAL A 409 -3.37 -3.95 2.62
CA VAL A 409 -4.67 -4.18 3.28
C VAL A 409 -5.76 -3.32 2.63
N LEU A 410 -5.48 -2.04 2.38
CA LEU A 410 -6.41 -1.18 1.66
C LEU A 410 -6.68 -1.68 0.24
N THR A 411 -5.65 -1.95 -0.55
CA THR A 411 -5.83 -2.34 -1.96
C THR A 411 -6.52 -3.68 -2.11
N ASP A 412 -6.22 -4.65 -1.23
CA ASP A 412 -6.86 -5.96 -1.25
C ASP A 412 -8.37 -5.86 -1.04
N VAL A 413 -8.83 -4.92 -0.21
CA VAL A 413 -10.26 -4.64 -0.06
C VAL A 413 -10.79 -3.84 -1.24
N LEU A 414 -10.10 -2.78 -1.68
CA LEU A 414 -10.57 -1.94 -2.80
C LEU A 414 -10.78 -2.73 -4.10
N PHE A 415 -9.94 -3.73 -4.37
CA PHE A 415 -10.02 -4.55 -5.58
C PHE A 415 -10.97 -5.76 -5.49
N MET A 416 -11.66 -5.94 -4.35
CA MET A 416 -12.81 -6.84 -4.25
C MET A 416 -14.06 -6.19 -4.86
N PRO A 417 -15.08 -6.98 -5.23
CA PRO A 417 -16.39 -6.44 -5.56
C PRO A 417 -16.90 -5.51 -4.45
N TYR A 418 -17.40 -4.34 -4.81
CA TYR A 418 -17.86 -3.31 -3.89
C TYR A 418 -16.82 -2.84 -2.85
N GLY A 419 -15.52 -3.04 -3.11
CA GLY A 419 -14.43 -2.65 -2.22
C GLY A 419 -14.44 -1.17 -1.81
N VAL A 420 -14.79 -0.28 -2.74
CA VAL A 420 -14.97 1.16 -2.45
C VAL A 420 -16.13 1.39 -1.47
N GLU A 421 -17.23 0.64 -1.59
CA GLU A 421 -18.36 0.75 -0.68
C GLU A 421 -18.04 0.20 0.71
N ILE A 422 -17.30 -0.91 0.77
CA ILE A 422 -16.80 -1.51 2.03
C ILE A 422 -15.91 -0.51 2.76
N TYR A 423 -14.87 0.02 2.11
CA TYR A 423 -14.00 1.04 2.70
C TYR A 423 -14.81 2.27 3.13
N SER A 424 -15.64 2.80 2.24
CA SER A 424 -16.47 3.98 2.51
C SER A 424 -17.40 3.77 3.71
N LEU A 425 -18.02 2.59 3.84
CA LEU A 425 -18.82 2.23 5.02
C LEU A 425 -17.96 2.21 6.29
N LEU A 426 -16.81 1.54 6.28
CA LEU A 426 -15.92 1.43 7.44
C LEU A 426 -15.46 2.79 7.99
N THR A 427 -15.41 3.83 7.14
CA THR A 427 -15.11 5.20 7.61
C THR A 427 -16.24 5.85 8.42
N ARG A 428 -17.50 5.40 8.24
CA ARG A 428 -18.69 6.01 8.88
C ARG A 428 -19.50 5.05 9.74
N TRP A 429 -19.15 3.77 9.73
CA TRP A 429 -19.70 2.69 10.54
C TRP A 429 -18.58 1.67 10.79
N ASN A 430 -18.14 1.55 12.03
CA ASN A 430 -17.10 0.61 12.43
C ASN A 430 -17.30 0.21 13.90
N PRO A 431 -17.79 -1.01 14.18
CA PRO A 431 -18.00 -1.49 15.54
C PRO A 431 -16.75 -1.46 16.43
N LEU A 432 -15.55 -1.53 15.85
CA LEU A 432 -14.29 -1.50 16.59
C LEU A 432 -13.98 -0.09 17.15
N ASN A 433 -14.51 0.96 16.52
CA ASN A 433 -14.36 2.33 16.98
C ASN A 433 -15.43 2.67 18.04
N VAL A 434 -15.23 2.25 19.28
CA VAL A 434 -16.22 2.48 20.35
C VAL A 434 -16.45 3.95 20.71
N LYS A 435 -15.54 4.86 20.32
CA LYS A 435 -15.75 6.31 20.50
C LYS A 435 -16.77 6.86 19.51
N ARG A 436 -16.75 6.39 18.27
CA ARG A 436 -17.65 6.81 17.20
C ARG A 436 -17.96 5.63 16.27
N PRO A 437 -18.79 4.67 16.69
CA PRO A 437 -19.02 3.45 15.93
C PRO A 437 -19.90 3.68 14.70
N TYR A 438 -20.62 4.79 14.64
CA TYR A 438 -21.34 5.27 13.47
C TYR A 438 -21.40 6.79 13.43
N ALA A 439 -21.57 7.36 12.24
CA ALA A 439 -21.72 8.80 12.03
C ALA A 439 -23.04 9.33 12.62
N LEU A 440 -22.98 10.51 13.26
CA LEU A 440 -24.13 11.14 13.91
C LEU A 440 -25.04 11.90 12.93
N PRO A 441 -26.33 12.12 13.29
CA PRO A 441 -27.22 13.05 12.59
C PRO A 441 -26.67 14.48 12.57
N TYR A 442 -27.15 15.29 11.61
CA TYR A 442 -26.81 16.71 11.55
C TYR A 442 -27.20 17.42 12.86
N ASN A 443 -26.25 18.13 13.46
CA ASN A 443 -26.40 18.78 14.77
C ASN A 443 -26.81 20.26 14.68
N GLY A 444 -27.01 20.80 13.47
CA GLY A 444 -27.38 22.20 13.26
C GLY A 444 -26.21 23.17 13.10
N LYS A 445 -24.95 22.68 13.11
CA LYS A 445 -23.75 23.52 13.01
C LYS A 445 -22.99 23.34 11.69
N ASN A 446 -22.63 24.46 11.07
CA ASN A 446 -21.92 24.53 9.80
C ASN A 446 -20.45 24.92 10.01
N VAL A 447 -19.53 24.23 9.36
CA VAL A 447 -18.09 24.51 9.42
C VAL A 447 -17.53 24.77 8.03
N LEU A 448 -16.85 25.90 7.87
CA LEU A 448 -16.03 26.18 6.69
C LEU A 448 -14.63 25.62 6.91
N VAL A 449 -14.19 24.70 6.04
CA VAL A 449 -12.82 24.15 6.08
C VAL A 449 -12.03 24.73 4.91
N VAL A 450 -10.97 25.48 5.22
CA VAL A 450 -10.15 26.19 4.24
C VAL A 450 -8.94 25.35 3.87
N GLY A 451 -8.86 24.90 2.62
CA GLY A 451 -7.84 24.01 2.07
C GLY A 451 -8.26 22.54 2.15
N MET A 452 -8.26 21.85 1.01
CA MET A 452 -8.67 20.44 0.87
C MET A 452 -7.49 19.49 0.67
N GLY A 453 -6.37 19.82 1.34
CA GLY A 453 -5.24 18.91 1.52
C GLY A 453 -5.45 17.89 2.64
N PRO A 454 -4.41 17.13 3.04
CA PRO A 454 -4.51 16.08 4.04
C PRO A 454 -5.16 16.48 5.36
N ALA A 455 -4.80 17.65 5.89
CA ALA A 455 -5.43 18.17 7.10
C ALA A 455 -6.92 18.48 6.89
N GLY A 456 -7.27 19.12 5.77
CA GLY A 456 -8.62 19.58 5.47
C GLY A 456 -9.61 18.45 5.21
N TYR A 457 -9.27 17.50 4.32
CA TYR A 457 -10.17 16.38 4.04
C TYR A 457 -10.33 15.45 5.25
N THR A 458 -9.28 15.31 6.07
CA THR A 458 -9.32 14.49 7.30
C THR A 458 -10.16 15.17 8.37
N LEU A 459 -10.00 16.48 8.56
CA LEU A 459 -10.84 17.24 9.49
C LEU A 459 -12.31 17.21 9.05
N ALA A 460 -12.58 17.40 7.76
CA ALA A 460 -13.94 17.30 7.21
C ALA A 460 -14.56 15.93 7.53
N HIS A 461 -13.82 14.84 7.33
CA HIS A 461 -14.26 13.50 7.68
C HIS A 461 -14.73 13.40 9.14
N TYR A 462 -13.89 13.80 10.10
CA TYR A 462 -14.23 13.72 11.52
C TYR A 462 -15.42 14.61 11.88
N LEU A 463 -15.46 15.85 11.38
CA LEU A 463 -16.57 16.78 11.63
C LEU A 463 -17.90 16.22 11.11
N ILE A 464 -17.93 15.63 9.92
CA ILE A 464 -19.16 15.04 9.37
C ILE A 464 -19.62 13.85 10.22
N ASN A 465 -18.69 13.03 10.72
CA ASN A 465 -19.04 11.91 11.60
C ASN A 465 -19.55 12.36 12.97
N GLU A 466 -19.14 13.54 13.44
CA GLU A 466 -19.68 14.22 14.63
C GLU A 466 -21.00 14.98 14.36
N GLY A 467 -21.52 14.92 13.14
CA GLY A 467 -22.81 15.51 12.78
C GLY A 467 -22.75 16.97 12.33
N PHE A 468 -21.58 17.54 12.07
CA PHE A 468 -21.48 18.87 11.47
C PHE A 468 -21.76 18.82 9.97
N ALA A 469 -22.24 19.94 9.42
CA ALA A 469 -22.18 20.19 7.99
C ALA A 469 -20.87 20.90 7.64
N VAL A 470 -20.22 20.48 6.56
CA VAL A 470 -18.91 20.98 6.17
C VAL A 470 -18.94 21.48 4.74
N ALA A 471 -18.54 22.74 4.56
CA ALA A 471 -18.15 23.28 3.25
C ALA A 471 -16.62 23.35 3.20
N GLY A 472 -16.01 22.53 2.36
CA GLY A 472 -14.59 22.63 2.03
C GLY A 472 -14.38 23.65 0.92
N ILE A 473 -13.42 24.56 1.08
CA ILE A 473 -12.98 25.46 0.01
C ILE A 473 -11.50 25.26 -0.29
N ASP A 474 -11.08 25.41 -1.54
CA ASP A 474 -9.68 25.46 -1.93
C ASP A 474 -9.44 26.56 -2.95
N ALA A 475 -8.26 27.19 -2.89
CA ALA A 475 -7.88 28.21 -3.86
C ALA A 475 -7.61 27.60 -5.24
N LEU A 476 -7.22 26.32 -5.30
CA LEU A 476 -7.09 25.57 -6.53
C LEU A 476 -8.46 25.20 -7.10
N LYS A 477 -8.56 25.14 -8.44
CA LYS A 477 -9.73 24.57 -9.09
C LYS A 477 -9.87 23.11 -8.65
N ILE A 478 -11.08 22.72 -8.26
CA ILE A 478 -11.43 21.34 -7.97
C ILE A 478 -12.44 20.90 -9.03
N GLU A 479 -12.10 19.85 -9.76
CA GLU A 479 -13.00 19.28 -10.77
C GLU A 479 -14.10 18.48 -10.07
N PRO A 480 -15.39 18.73 -10.36
CA PRO A 480 -16.47 17.97 -9.76
C PRO A 480 -16.42 16.51 -10.24
N LEU A 481 -16.72 15.59 -9.33
CA LEU A 481 -16.93 14.19 -9.70
C LEU A 481 -18.27 14.02 -10.44
N PRO A 482 -18.39 13.03 -11.33
CA PRO A 482 -19.66 12.73 -11.98
C PRO A 482 -20.79 12.46 -10.99
N VAL A 483 -21.97 13.01 -11.25
CA VAL A 483 -23.12 12.98 -10.32
C VAL A 483 -23.62 11.56 -10.07
N GLU A 484 -23.46 10.66 -11.03
CA GLU A 484 -23.75 9.23 -10.87
C GLU A 484 -22.84 8.58 -9.84
N LEU A 485 -21.63 9.08 -9.62
CA LEU A 485 -20.73 8.56 -8.58
C LEU A 485 -21.02 9.18 -7.23
N THR A 486 -21.36 10.47 -7.16
CA THR A 486 -21.59 11.17 -5.87
C THR A 486 -23.01 11.06 -5.35
N GLY A 487 -23.98 10.83 -6.24
CA GLY A 487 -25.40 11.02 -5.95
C GLY A 487 -25.79 12.50 -5.92
N SER A 488 -27.06 12.75 -5.60
CA SER A 488 -27.67 14.06 -5.39
C SER A 488 -28.70 14.00 -4.26
N ASN A 489 -29.37 15.11 -3.98
CA ASN A 489 -30.47 15.14 -2.99
C ASN A 489 -31.66 14.22 -3.37
N THR A 490 -31.77 13.82 -4.64
CA THR A 490 -32.90 13.04 -5.17
C THR A 490 -32.48 11.72 -5.81
N ARG A 491 -31.18 11.40 -5.86
CA ARG A 491 -30.62 10.20 -6.48
C ARG A 491 -29.47 9.65 -5.63
N LEU A 492 -29.47 8.34 -5.35
CA LEU A 492 -28.36 7.69 -4.67
C LEU A 492 -27.10 7.64 -5.56
N PRO A 493 -25.89 7.65 -4.97
CA PRO A 493 -24.69 7.34 -5.72
C PRO A 493 -24.76 5.92 -6.28
N ARG A 494 -24.34 5.71 -7.53
CA ARG A 494 -24.15 4.38 -8.11
C ARG A 494 -23.11 3.60 -7.27
N PRO A 495 -23.45 2.41 -6.76
CA PRO A 495 -22.47 1.51 -6.14
C PRO A 495 -21.33 1.21 -7.12
N VAL A 496 -20.09 1.34 -6.66
CA VAL A 496 -18.90 1.00 -7.46
C VAL A 496 -18.63 -0.48 -7.25
N ARG A 497 -18.94 -1.30 -8.26
CA ARG A 497 -18.70 -2.74 -8.18
C ARG A 497 -17.22 -3.08 -8.31
N ASP A 498 -16.49 -2.49 -9.26
CA ASP A 498 -15.06 -2.73 -9.43
C ASP A 498 -14.29 -1.40 -9.38
N PHE A 499 -13.34 -1.27 -8.46
CA PHE A 499 -12.48 -0.09 -8.34
C PHE A 499 -11.66 0.16 -9.61
N ARG A 500 -11.37 -0.87 -10.41
CA ARG A 500 -10.68 -0.74 -11.71
C ARG A 500 -11.41 0.19 -12.68
N GLU A 501 -12.73 0.36 -12.55
CA GLU A 501 -13.51 1.34 -13.34
C GLU A 501 -13.10 2.79 -13.06
N LEU A 502 -12.54 3.06 -11.88
CA LEU A 502 -12.15 4.41 -11.45
C LEU A 502 -10.63 4.63 -11.53
N TYR A 503 -9.87 3.57 -11.80
CA TYR A 503 -8.41 3.58 -11.82
C TYR A 503 -7.89 4.07 -13.18
N GLU A 504 -7.02 5.06 -13.16
CA GLU A 504 -6.45 5.67 -14.35
C GLU A 504 -4.92 5.64 -14.28
N ASP A 505 -4.26 5.43 -15.42
CA ASP A 505 -2.81 5.66 -15.53
C ASP A 505 -2.51 7.12 -15.16
N LEU A 506 -1.47 7.35 -14.33
CA LEU A 506 -1.21 8.67 -13.76
C LEU A 506 -0.92 9.76 -14.81
N ASP A 507 -0.33 9.40 -15.94
CA ASP A 507 -0.04 10.30 -17.06
C ASP A 507 -1.32 10.71 -17.82
N LYS A 508 -2.39 9.91 -17.73
CA LYS A 508 -3.70 10.15 -18.37
C LYS A 508 -4.71 10.77 -17.41
N ARG A 509 -4.70 10.37 -16.14
CA ARG A 509 -5.65 10.75 -15.07
C ARG A 509 -5.98 12.24 -15.07
N LEU A 510 -7.25 12.61 -15.06
CA LEU A 510 -7.67 14.01 -14.89
C LEU A 510 -7.09 14.61 -13.59
N LEU A 511 -6.59 15.84 -13.67
CA LEU A 511 -6.06 16.56 -12.51
C LEU A 511 -7.24 17.15 -11.76
N ALA A 512 -7.64 16.51 -10.66
CA ALA A 512 -8.86 16.85 -9.95
C ALA A 512 -8.72 18.08 -9.05
N GLY A 513 -7.48 18.47 -8.71
CA GLY A 513 -7.17 19.59 -7.82
C GLY A 513 -7.46 19.36 -6.33
N PHE A 514 -8.30 18.37 -5.99
CA PHE A 514 -8.53 17.90 -4.63
C PHE A 514 -7.31 17.15 -4.08
N GLY A 515 -6.93 17.42 -2.82
CA GLY A 515 -5.83 16.71 -2.12
C GLY A 515 -4.61 17.57 -1.79
N GLY A 516 -4.58 18.83 -2.21
CA GLY A 516 -3.48 19.75 -1.90
C GLY A 516 -2.12 19.22 -2.38
N VAL A 517 -1.09 19.25 -1.51
CA VAL A 517 0.26 18.77 -1.84
C VAL A 517 0.28 17.32 -2.34
N ALA A 518 -0.68 16.48 -1.95
CA ALA A 518 -0.78 15.12 -2.46
C ALA A 518 -1.13 15.08 -3.97
N GLU A 519 -1.89 16.05 -4.47
CA GLU A 519 -2.26 16.16 -5.89
C GLU A 519 -1.17 16.89 -6.70
N TYR A 520 -0.69 18.04 -6.22
CA TYR A 520 0.20 18.92 -7.00
C TYR A 520 1.69 18.83 -6.66
N GLY A 521 2.04 18.24 -5.50
CA GLY A 521 3.41 18.20 -5.01
C GLY A 521 4.05 16.83 -5.13
N ILE A 522 3.37 15.80 -4.62
CA ILE A 522 3.84 14.42 -4.69
C ILE A 522 3.80 13.94 -6.14
N THR A 523 4.89 13.35 -6.61
CA THR A 523 5.11 12.95 -8.01
C THR A 523 4.64 11.52 -8.27
N VAL A 524 5.04 10.96 -9.42
CA VAL A 524 4.71 9.61 -9.92
C VAL A 524 5.29 8.45 -9.09
N ARG A 525 5.84 8.75 -7.92
CA ARG A 525 6.26 7.78 -6.91
C ARG A 525 5.11 7.30 -6.02
N TRP A 526 3.94 7.94 -6.10
CA TRP A 526 2.75 7.58 -5.32
C TRP A 526 1.51 7.55 -6.21
N ASP A 527 0.58 6.65 -5.90
CA ASP A 527 -0.60 6.37 -6.71
C ASP A 527 -1.74 7.35 -6.40
N LYS A 528 -1.85 8.40 -7.22
CA LYS A 528 -2.85 9.46 -7.05
C LYS A 528 -4.29 9.00 -7.29
N ASN A 529 -4.53 7.75 -7.72
CA ASN A 529 -5.88 7.20 -7.76
C ASN A 529 -6.50 7.13 -6.35
N PHE A 530 -5.69 7.01 -5.30
CA PHE A 530 -6.18 7.02 -3.92
C PHE A 530 -6.80 8.36 -3.49
N LEU A 531 -6.40 9.49 -4.09
CA LEU A 531 -7.09 10.77 -3.85
C LEU A 531 -8.53 10.76 -4.35
N LYS A 532 -8.81 10.06 -5.46
CA LYS A 532 -10.18 9.91 -5.96
C LYS A 532 -11.03 9.10 -4.98
N VAL A 533 -10.47 8.09 -4.32
CA VAL A 533 -11.15 7.30 -3.29
C VAL A 533 -11.56 8.20 -2.11
N ILE A 534 -10.63 9.03 -1.60
CA ILE A 534 -10.92 9.98 -0.52
C ILE A 534 -11.99 10.99 -0.95
N TYR A 535 -11.80 11.59 -2.13
CA TYR A 535 -12.73 12.61 -2.61
C TYR A 535 -14.14 12.05 -2.78
N LEU A 536 -14.26 10.86 -3.38
CA LEU A 536 -15.52 10.17 -3.57
C LEU A 536 -16.20 9.84 -2.24
N THR A 537 -15.45 9.33 -1.25
CA THR A 537 -15.97 9.02 0.08
C THR A 537 -16.56 10.23 0.77
N LEU A 538 -15.93 11.41 0.67
CA LEU A 538 -16.46 12.65 1.23
C LEU A 538 -17.60 13.23 0.40
N ALA A 539 -17.48 13.27 -0.92
CA ALA A 539 -18.47 13.84 -1.83
C ALA A 539 -19.83 13.13 -1.76
N ARG A 540 -19.85 11.85 -1.34
CA ARG A 540 -21.07 11.07 -1.09
C ARG A 540 -21.75 11.36 0.25
N ARG A 541 -21.19 12.22 1.10
CA ARG A 541 -21.77 12.59 2.40
C ARG A 541 -22.77 13.72 2.18
N ASN A 542 -24.02 13.52 2.58
CA ASN A 542 -25.09 14.51 2.44
C ASN A 542 -24.71 15.89 2.99
N ASN A 543 -23.96 15.92 4.09
CA ASN A 543 -23.57 17.12 4.81
C ASN A 543 -22.20 17.69 4.38
N PHE A 544 -21.62 17.24 3.26
CA PHE A 544 -20.35 17.74 2.76
C PHE A 544 -20.50 18.39 1.38
N ARG A 545 -19.89 19.55 1.18
CA ARG A 545 -19.69 20.16 -0.14
C ARG A 545 -18.25 20.63 -0.28
N CYS A 546 -17.74 20.62 -1.50
CA CYS A 546 -16.36 21.00 -1.79
C CYS A 546 -16.33 21.94 -2.99
N PHE A 547 -15.67 23.09 -2.83
CA PHE A 547 -15.60 24.14 -3.84
C PHE A 547 -14.14 24.51 -4.09
N GLY A 548 -13.72 24.45 -5.36
CA GLY A 548 -12.41 24.95 -5.78
C GLY A 548 -12.48 26.36 -6.37
N GLY A 549 -11.32 26.99 -6.55
CA GLY A 549 -11.21 28.35 -7.09
C GLY A 549 -11.65 29.44 -6.10
N VAL A 550 -11.75 29.11 -4.81
CA VAL A 550 -12.22 30.00 -3.76
C VAL A 550 -11.06 30.32 -2.83
N ARG A 551 -10.52 31.53 -2.94
CA ARG A 551 -9.40 31.97 -2.09
C ARG A 551 -9.93 32.60 -0.81
N PHE A 552 -9.68 31.95 0.33
CA PHE A 552 -9.99 32.54 1.63
C PHE A 552 -9.11 33.76 1.91
N GLY A 553 -9.71 34.84 2.43
CA GLY A 553 -9.10 36.16 2.57
C GLY A 553 -9.02 36.97 1.28
N GLY A 554 -9.67 36.51 0.19
CA GLY A 554 -9.72 37.21 -1.09
C GLY A 554 -11.09 37.10 -1.77
N THR A 555 -11.47 35.89 -2.20
CA THR A 555 -12.79 35.59 -2.76
C THR A 555 -13.87 35.58 -1.69
N ILE A 556 -13.53 35.07 -0.50
CA ILE A 556 -14.39 35.05 0.69
C ILE A 556 -13.55 35.56 1.87
N THR A 557 -14.06 36.55 2.60
CA THR A 557 -13.45 37.06 3.85
C THR A 557 -13.94 36.29 5.08
N ILE A 558 -13.36 36.59 6.24
CA ILE A 558 -13.80 35.98 7.51
C ILE A 558 -15.23 36.44 7.83
N GLU A 559 -15.51 37.73 7.64
CA GLU A 559 -16.79 38.38 7.92
C GLU A 559 -17.90 37.82 7.03
N GLU A 560 -17.65 37.70 5.72
CA GLU A 560 -18.59 37.10 4.76
C GLU A 560 -18.90 35.63 5.11
N ALA A 561 -17.90 34.86 5.56
CA ALA A 561 -18.15 33.49 6.00
C ALA A 561 -19.10 33.44 7.21
N TRP A 562 -19.00 34.37 8.16
CA TRP A 562 -19.94 34.46 9.27
C TRP A 562 -21.34 34.87 8.82
N GLU A 563 -21.45 35.83 7.89
CA GLU A 563 -22.72 36.26 7.29
C GLU A 563 -23.42 35.13 6.51
N MET A 564 -22.66 34.24 5.88
CA MET A 564 -23.16 33.04 5.21
C MET A 564 -23.70 31.97 6.18
N GLY A 565 -23.55 32.17 7.50
CA GLY A 565 -24.09 31.26 8.52
C GLY A 565 -23.18 30.09 8.88
N PHE A 566 -21.87 30.21 8.66
CA PHE A 566 -20.90 29.28 9.25
C PHE A 566 -20.74 29.57 10.75
N ASP A 567 -20.68 28.52 11.58
CA ASP A 567 -20.43 28.65 13.03
C ASP A 567 -18.94 28.59 13.36
N HIS A 568 -18.15 27.93 12.51
CA HIS A 568 -16.71 27.78 12.68
C HIS A 568 -15.97 27.86 11.35
N ILE A 569 -14.72 28.34 11.41
CA ILE A 569 -13.77 28.33 10.29
C ILE A 569 -12.54 27.55 10.74
N ALA A 570 -12.19 26.50 10.00
CA ALA A 570 -10.97 25.74 10.20
C ALA A 570 -9.96 26.05 9.09
N ILE A 571 -8.78 26.55 9.47
CA ILE A 571 -7.72 26.89 8.52
C ILE A 571 -6.78 25.71 8.34
N ALA A 572 -6.88 25.06 7.17
CA ALA A 572 -6.08 23.92 6.74
C ALA A 572 -5.37 24.19 5.39
N SER A 573 -5.03 25.46 5.12
CA SER A 573 -4.48 25.93 3.85
C SER A 573 -3.04 25.50 3.57
N GLY A 574 -2.38 24.84 4.52
CA GLY A 574 -1.02 24.33 4.40
C GLY A 574 0.06 25.43 4.38
N ALA A 575 1.28 25.04 4.02
CA ALA A 575 2.45 25.93 3.97
C ALA A 575 2.85 26.24 2.51
N GLY A 576 1.96 26.88 1.76
CA GLY A 576 2.16 27.13 0.32
C GLY A 576 3.15 28.25 -0.04
N LYS A 577 3.67 29.00 0.94
CA LYS A 577 4.60 30.11 0.67
C LYS A 577 6.00 29.55 0.34
N PRO A 578 6.57 29.81 -0.84
CA PRO A 578 7.90 29.31 -1.19
C PRO A 578 8.99 29.94 -0.31
N THR A 579 10.00 29.16 0.04
CA THR A 579 11.22 29.68 0.65
C THR A 579 12.03 30.42 -0.42
N ILE A 580 12.19 31.73 -0.25
CA ILE A 580 12.95 32.57 -1.17
C ILE A 580 14.39 32.63 -0.68
N ILE A 581 15.32 32.07 -1.47
CA ILE A 581 16.76 32.19 -1.22
C ILE A 581 17.20 33.62 -1.57
N GLY A 582 17.97 34.27 -0.70
CA GLY A 582 18.50 35.62 -0.88
C GLY A 582 19.62 35.74 -1.93
N LEU A 583 19.38 35.27 -3.15
CA LEU A 583 20.31 35.37 -4.28
C LEU A 583 20.09 36.67 -5.05
N LYS A 584 21.18 37.28 -5.54
CA LYS A 584 21.09 38.38 -6.52
C LYS A 584 20.35 37.87 -7.76
N ASN A 585 19.49 38.70 -8.35
CA ASN A 585 18.77 38.39 -9.59
C ASN A 585 17.79 37.20 -9.50
N ASN A 586 17.19 36.96 -8.33
CA ASN A 586 16.32 35.79 -8.06
C ASN A 586 15.02 35.66 -8.89
N LEU A 587 14.75 36.62 -9.77
CA LEU A 587 13.57 36.69 -10.66
C LEU A 587 13.96 36.76 -12.14
N ILE A 588 15.24 36.55 -12.50
CA ILE A 588 15.64 36.51 -13.92
C ILE A 588 15.03 35.29 -14.62
N ARG A 589 14.88 35.40 -15.95
CA ARG A 589 14.41 34.32 -16.81
C ARG A 589 15.23 33.04 -16.55
N GLY A 590 14.53 31.92 -16.39
CA GLY A 590 15.12 30.61 -16.09
C GLY A 590 15.19 30.25 -14.60
N ILE A 591 15.11 31.22 -13.68
CA ILE A 591 15.02 30.92 -12.24
C ILE A 591 13.56 30.69 -11.85
N ARG A 592 13.25 29.53 -11.25
CA ARG A 592 11.92 29.19 -10.73
C ARG A 592 12.03 28.64 -9.30
N LYS A 593 10.97 28.79 -8.51
CA LYS A 593 10.86 28.08 -7.23
C LYS A 593 10.39 26.66 -7.50
N ALA A 594 10.92 25.72 -6.71
CA ALA A 594 10.62 24.31 -6.89
C ALA A 594 9.12 24.01 -6.69
N SER A 595 8.48 24.65 -5.70
CA SER A 595 7.02 24.59 -5.51
C SER A 595 6.27 25.05 -6.75
N ASP A 596 6.66 26.20 -7.31
CA ASP A 596 5.96 26.80 -8.45
C ASP A 596 6.14 25.95 -9.71
N PHE A 597 7.34 25.38 -9.91
CA PHE A 597 7.60 24.45 -11.00
C PHE A 597 6.75 23.18 -10.89
N LEU A 598 6.77 22.51 -9.73
CA LEU A 598 6.00 21.28 -9.51
C LEU A 598 4.50 21.54 -9.63
N MET A 599 3.99 22.59 -8.98
CA MET A 599 2.59 22.99 -9.06
C MET A 599 2.19 23.31 -10.50
N ALA A 600 2.98 24.10 -11.24
CA ALA A 600 2.67 24.44 -12.62
C ALA A 600 2.67 23.19 -13.51
N LEU A 601 3.69 22.35 -13.41
CA LEU A 601 3.81 21.13 -14.21
C LEU A 601 2.62 20.20 -13.97
N GLN A 602 2.31 19.96 -12.70
CA GLN A 602 1.28 19.01 -12.29
C GLN A 602 -0.12 19.57 -12.54
N LEU A 603 -0.45 20.80 -12.15
CA LEU A 603 -1.81 21.34 -12.23
C LEU A 603 -2.22 21.83 -13.63
N THR A 604 -1.29 22.32 -14.43
CA THR A 604 -1.60 22.71 -15.83
C THR A 604 -1.62 21.50 -16.77
N GLY A 605 -1.10 20.36 -16.31
CA GLY A 605 -0.90 19.17 -17.12
C GLY A 605 0.08 19.42 -18.27
N ALA A 606 1.09 20.27 -18.10
CA ALA A 606 2.04 20.61 -19.17
C ALA A 606 2.75 19.37 -19.75
N GLY A 607 2.94 18.33 -18.93
CA GLY A 607 3.46 17.01 -19.33
C GLY A 607 2.49 16.13 -20.11
N LYS A 608 1.23 16.53 -20.34
CA LYS A 608 0.24 15.76 -21.09
C LYS A 608 0.23 16.16 -22.56
N ASN A 609 0.11 15.18 -23.46
CA ASN A 609 0.00 15.43 -24.90
C ASN A 609 -1.26 16.24 -25.26
N SER A 610 -2.37 16.01 -24.56
CA SER A 610 -3.63 16.71 -24.75
C SER A 610 -3.66 18.15 -24.21
N SER A 611 -2.67 18.56 -23.40
CA SER A 611 -2.64 19.91 -22.82
C SER A 611 -1.92 20.91 -23.72
N LEU A 612 -2.53 22.07 -23.96
CA LEU A 612 -1.89 23.21 -24.62
C LEU A 612 -0.85 23.89 -23.73
N ALA A 613 -0.90 23.69 -22.41
CA ALA A 613 0.05 24.28 -21.48
C ALA A 613 1.49 23.86 -21.81
N ASN A 614 2.39 24.84 -21.72
CA ASN A 614 3.82 24.66 -21.90
C ASN A 614 4.55 25.32 -20.74
N LEU A 615 5.40 24.56 -20.04
CA LEU A 615 6.21 25.05 -18.94
C LEU A 615 7.67 25.08 -19.39
N GLN A 616 8.07 26.09 -20.17
CA GLN A 616 9.40 26.11 -20.79
C GLN A 616 10.55 25.85 -19.79
N VAL A 617 11.29 24.77 -20.07
CA VAL A 617 12.54 24.36 -19.44
C VAL A 617 13.61 24.23 -20.52
N ARG A 618 14.83 24.66 -20.21
CA ARG A 618 16.06 24.43 -21.01
C ARG A 618 17.05 23.63 -20.17
N LEU A 619 17.93 22.87 -20.82
CA LEU A 619 19.00 22.11 -20.17
C LEU A 619 20.39 22.67 -20.53
N PRO A 620 21.40 22.55 -19.65
CA PRO A 620 21.35 21.92 -18.32
C PRO A 620 20.55 22.75 -17.30
N ALA A 621 19.92 22.06 -16.34
CA ALA A 621 19.18 22.67 -15.24
C ALA A 621 19.88 22.44 -13.89
N GLY A 622 19.91 23.46 -13.04
CA GLY A 622 20.42 23.38 -11.67
C GLY A 622 19.31 23.42 -10.63
N ILE A 623 19.31 22.49 -9.68
CA ILE A 623 18.33 22.41 -8.59
C ILE A 623 19.05 22.65 -7.26
N ILE A 624 18.56 23.62 -6.48
CA ILE A 624 19.15 23.98 -5.19
C ILE A 624 18.25 23.45 -4.06
N GLY A 625 18.72 22.43 -3.35
CA GLY A 625 18.07 21.85 -2.17
C GLY A 625 18.41 20.37 -1.98
N GLY A 626 18.18 19.84 -0.77
CA GLY A 626 18.43 18.43 -0.43
C GLY A 626 17.22 17.67 0.13
N GLY A 627 16.04 18.30 0.17
CA GLY A 627 14.79 17.68 0.62
C GLY A 627 14.02 16.98 -0.52
N LEU A 628 12.90 16.36 -0.17
CA LEU A 628 12.03 15.67 -1.14
C LEU A 628 11.61 16.57 -2.32
N THR A 629 11.29 17.84 -2.07
CA THR A 629 10.94 18.79 -3.14
C THR A 629 12.06 18.96 -4.18
N ALA A 630 13.33 18.92 -3.77
CA ALA A 630 14.46 19.03 -4.69
C ALA A 630 14.63 17.73 -5.51
N ILE A 631 14.46 16.58 -4.87
CA ILE A 631 14.49 15.27 -5.54
C ILE A 631 13.33 15.17 -6.56
N ASP A 632 12.11 15.49 -6.13
CA ASP A 632 10.92 15.50 -6.99
C ASP A 632 11.15 16.45 -8.18
N THR A 633 11.60 17.69 -7.94
CA THR A 633 11.94 18.64 -9.03
C THR A 633 12.97 18.09 -10.00
N THR A 634 14.03 17.44 -9.50
CA THR A 634 15.11 16.86 -10.32
C THR A 634 14.60 15.73 -11.21
N THR A 635 13.77 14.83 -10.66
CA THR A 635 13.22 13.72 -11.44
C THR A 635 12.16 14.18 -12.44
N GLU A 636 11.34 15.17 -12.07
CA GLU A 636 10.28 15.73 -12.91
C GLU A 636 10.85 16.53 -14.08
N VAL A 637 11.86 17.38 -13.87
CA VAL A 637 12.49 18.16 -14.96
C VAL A 637 13.15 17.24 -16.00
N THR A 638 13.78 16.16 -15.53
CA THR A 638 14.43 15.15 -16.39
C THR A 638 13.39 14.38 -17.22
N ALA A 639 12.24 14.04 -16.63
CA ALA A 639 11.16 13.37 -17.33
C ALA A 639 10.36 14.30 -18.27
N TYR A 640 10.24 15.58 -17.89
CA TYR A 640 9.45 16.57 -18.63
C TYR A 640 10.14 17.03 -19.92
N TYR A 641 11.46 17.24 -19.89
CA TYR A 641 12.17 17.84 -21.02
C TYR A 641 11.98 17.07 -22.35
N PRO A 642 12.10 15.73 -22.39
CA PRO A 642 11.77 14.97 -23.60
C PRO A 642 10.36 15.22 -24.10
N VAL A 643 9.37 15.15 -23.21
CA VAL A 643 7.95 15.39 -23.54
C VAL A 643 7.74 16.79 -24.09
N GLN A 644 8.39 17.81 -23.53
CA GLN A 644 8.30 19.19 -23.99
C GLN A 644 8.80 19.32 -25.45
N VAL A 645 10.01 18.85 -25.74
CA VAL A 645 10.61 19.04 -27.07
C VAL A 645 9.92 18.19 -28.14
N GLU A 646 9.42 17.02 -27.78
CA GLU A 646 8.60 16.19 -28.68
C GLU A 646 7.26 16.85 -29.01
N LYS A 647 6.57 17.41 -28.01
CA LYS A 647 5.33 18.18 -28.22
C LYS A 647 5.57 19.39 -29.12
N ILE A 648 6.68 20.11 -28.93
CA ILE A 648 7.05 21.27 -29.73
C ILE A 648 7.34 20.85 -31.17
N LEU A 649 8.17 19.82 -31.38
CA LEU A 649 8.46 19.29 -32.71
C LEU A 649 7.17 18.88 -33.43
N HIS A 650 6.31 18.11 -32.77
CA HIS A 650 5.05 17.66 -33.36
C HIS A 650 4.17 18.83 -33.81
N ARG A 651 3.96 19.82 -32.94
CA ARG A 651 3.13 21.00 -33.24
C ARG A 651 3.75 21.87 -34.32
N TYR A 652 5.06 22.11 -34.27
CA TYR A 652 5.78 22.87 -35.28
C TYR A 652 5.65 22.23 -36.65
N THR A 653 5.86 20.91 -36.75
CA THR A 653 5.70 20.18 -38.01
C THR A 653 4.29 20.34 -38.57
N LYS A 654 3.26 20.20 -37.73
CA LYS A 654 1.86 20.40 -38.16
C LYS A 654 1.57 21.81 -38.66
N LEU A 655 2.04 22.83 -37.94
CA LEU A 655 1.85 24.22 -38.34
C LEU A 655 2.59 24.56 -39.64
N VAL A 656 3.80 24.03 -39.82
CA VAL A 656 4.58 24.22 -41.06
C VAL A 656 3.93 23.54 -42.25
N GLU A 657 3.39 22.32 -42.07
CA GLU A 657 2.61 21.62 -43.10
C GLU A 657 1.40 22.44 -43.57
N GLU A 658 0.75 23.18 -42.66
CA GLU A 658 -0.46 23.96 -42.96
C GLU A 658 -0.18 25.39 -43.48
N GLN A 659 0.83 26.08 -42.93
CA GLN A 659 1.01 27.53 -43.12
C GLN A 659 2.36 27.92 -43.74
N GLY A 660 3.29 26.97 -43.87
CA GLY A 660 4.64 27.21 -44.37
C GLY A 660 5.61 27.76 -43.30
N VAL A 661 6.91 27.51 -43.52
CA VAL A 661 7.98 27.83 -42.56
C VAL A 661 8.09 29.32 -42.26
N GLU A 662 8.01 30.18 -43.29
CA GLU A 662 8.19 31.63 -43.12
C GLU A 662 7.08 32.23 -42.24
N THR A 663 5.82 31.87 -42.52
CA THR A 663 4.65 32.32 -41.74
C THR A 663 4.78 31.92 -40.27
N VAL A 664 5.09 30.64 -40.00
CA VAL A 664 5.20 30.13 -38.63
C VAL A 664 6.37 30.78 -37.89
N ARG A 665 7.50 31.04 -38.55
CA ARG A 665 8.68 31.61 -37.89
C ARG A 665 8.61 33.13 -37.71
N ALA A 666 7.82 33.85 -38.51
CA ALA A 666 7.72 35.31 -38.47
C ALA A 666 7.13 35.88 -37.17
N VAL A 667 6.43 35.07 -36.37
CA VAL A 667 5.82 35.50 -35.10
C VAL A 667 6.76 35.45 -33.90
N TYR A 668 7.96 34.86 -34.06
CA TYR A 668 8.92 34.69 -32.98
C TYR A 668 10.01 35.76 -33.03
N ASP A 669 10.45 36.22 -31.86
CA ASP A 669 11.65 37.06 -31.75
C ASP A 669 12.96 36.25 -31.88
N ARG A 670 14.11 36.94 -31.84
CA ARG A 670 15.43 36.28 -31.99
C ARG A 670 15.69 35.26 -30.88
N GLU A 671 15.38 35.57 -29.63
CA GLU A 671 15.60 34.68 -28.49
C GLU A 671 14.69 33.45 -28.57
N GLU A 672 13.43 33.67 -28.97
CA GLU A 672 12.47 32.60 -29.15
C GLU A 672 12.84 31.67 -30.31
N LEU A 673 13.37 32.20 -31.41
CA LEU A 673 13.88 31.39 -32.54
C LEU A 673 15.08 30.54 -32.12
N GLU A 674 16.01 31.07 -31.33
CA GLU A 674 17.15 30.31 -30.79
C GLU A 674 16.66 29.13 -29.93
N ILE A 675 15.67 29.38 -29.07
CA ILE A 675 15.07 28.35 -28.21
C ILE A 675 14.27 27.32 -29.03
N LEU A 676 13.52 27.77 -30.03
CA LEU A 676 12.78 26.90 -30.92
C LEU A 676 13.73 25.96 -31.67
N ASP A 677 14.82 26.48 -32.22
CA ASP A 677 15.80 25.68 -32.96
C ASP A 677 16.52 24.66 -32.06
N GLU A 678 16.86 25.05 -30.82
CA GLU A 678 17.34 24.12 -29.78
C GLU A 678 16.34 22.98 -29.56
N PHE A 679 15.08 23.31 -29.32
CA PHE A 679 14.03 22.31 -29.04
C PHE A 679 13.70 21.44 -30.24
N LEU A 680 13.68 21.97 -31.46
CA LEU A 680 13.48 21.18 -32.68
C LEU A 680 14.64 20.21 -32.90
N SER A 681 15.88 20.65 -32.66
CA SER A 681 17.06 19.79 -32.72
C SER A 681 16.97 18.64 -31.73
N HIS A 682 16.71 18.94 -30.45
CA HIS A 682 16.60 17.92 -29.41
C HIS A 682 15.38 17.02 -29.62
N GLY A 683 14.24 17.56 -30.06
CA GLY A 683 13.06 16.76 -30.39
C GLY A 683 13.32 15.73 -31.48
N ARG A 684 14.07 16.11 -32.53
CA ARG A 684 14.47 15.17 -33.61
C ARG A 684 15.42 14.09 -33.08
N ALA A 685 16.36 14.46 -32.22
CA ALA A 685 17.29 13.50 -31.61
C ALA A 685 16.55 12.49 -30.72
N ILE A 686 15.59 12.94 -29.92
CA ILE A 686 14.76 12.05 -29.08
C ILE A 686 13.87 11.15 -29.93
N LEU A 687 13.24 11.69 -30.98
CA LEU A 687 12.44 10.87 -31.90
C LEU A 687 13.29 9.77 -32.56
N SER A 688 14.51 10.12 -33.01
CA SER A 688 15.45 9.14 -33.56
C SER A 688 15.84 8.07 -32.54
N GLU A 689 16.01 8.45 -31.26
CA GLU A 689 16.28 7.50 -30.19
C GLU A 689 15.10 6.56 -29.95
N ARG A 690 13.87 7.10 -29.91
CA ARG A 690 12.64 6.29 -29.74
C ARG A 690 12.45 5.31 -30.90
N GLN A 691 12.78 5.71 -32.12
CA GLN A 691 12.75 4.83 -33.29
C GLN A 691 13.80 3.71 -33.16
N ARG A 692 15.01 4.04 -32.70
CA ARG A 692 16.07 3.04 -32.44
C ARG A 692 15.70 2.06 -31.32
N ALA A 693 15.01 2.54 -30.29
CA ALA A 693 14.58 1.76 -29.14
C ALA A 693 13.32 0.92 -29.42
N SER A 694 12.56 1.25 -30.47
CA SER A 694 11.39 0.47 -30.87
C SER A 694 11.86 -0.89 -31.41
N PRO A 695 11.40 -2.03 -30.85
CA PRO A 695 11.69 -3.33 -31.43
C PRO A 695 11.14 -3.33 -32.86
N GLY A 696 11.99 -3.55 -33.85
CA GLY A 696 11.64 -3.39 -35.27
C GLY A 696 10.34 -4.12 -35.63
N LEU A 697 9.26 -3.37 -35.81
CA LEU A 697 8.24 -3.73 -36.78
C LEU A 697 8.91 -3.60 -38.14
N PRO A 698 8.96 -4.66 -38.97
CA PRO A 698 9.50 -4.54 -40.32
C PRO A 698 8.75 -3.41 -41.03
N ALA A 699 9.51 -2.50 -41.66
CA ALA A 699 8.95 -1.48 -42.52
C ALA A 699 8.00 -2.17 -43.50
N LYS A 700 6.70 -1.85 -43.42
CA LYS A 700 5.76 -2.30 -44.44
C LYS A 700 6.20 -1.69 -45.78
N PRO A 701 6.14 -2.47 -46.88
CA PRO A 701 6.62 -2.06 -48.19
C PRO A 701 5.95 -0.79 -48.71
#